data_AF-A0A0E0FWX4-F1
#
_entry.id   AF-A0A0E0FWX4-F1
#
_cell.length_a   1.000
_cell.length_b   1.000
_cell.length_c   1.000
_cell.angle_alpha   90.00
_cell.angle_beta   90.00
_cell.angle_gamma   90.00
#
_symmetry.space_group_name_H-M   'P 1'
#
loop_
_entity.id
_entity.type
_entity.pdbx_description
1 polymer ?
#
loop_
_entity_poly.entity_id
_entity_poly.type
_entity_poly.pdbx_seq_one_letter_code
_entity_poly.pdbx_strand_id
1 'polypeptide(L)'
;MAATSGKLRPPFRLLLLLLLCLDGSPPGYHLQRGFGSGEHSWFIHLQGGAWCNTIEDCSKRKMSAYGSSKFMRAVEFNGILSNDQQLNSDFYNWNRVFIRYCDGASFSGDGEAQDQDGSTLHFRGLRIWEAVINELMGKGLATAKQAILSGCSAGGLAALLHCNDFYARFSKEVSAKCLPDAGFFLDIEDLSGERHMWSVFNGTVHLQNVTQVLSKDCLAKKDPTECFFPAELVKSITAPTLILNSAYDSWQIQNALAPDGSFPGQSWSSCKTDIRNCSSTQIQVFNGFRNKFVDDIEVVKDKKDWGLFIDSCFTHCQTPFDISWNSQASPVLGNKTVAEAIGDWYFERSYEVKEIDCDPPPTSYVFCPHTRCGYGRDADPPASSICGALAAPAPGSRCPLNGSGTGLCLDGSPPGYHLQRGFGSGEHSWLIYLEGGAWCDTIESCSNRKTTELGSSKLMEAQEFEGILSNNQTVNSDFYNWNKVVIRYCDGASFSGNAEAQDQDGSTLHFRGLRIWQAVLDELMEKGLASAKQALLSGCSAGGLATLLHCNDFHARFPKEVSAKCLPDAGIFLDIEDLSGKRLMWSVFNGTVQLQNVSEVLPKDCLAKKDRTECFLATELVKSITAPTLIVNSAYDSWQIRDTLAPVGSYPGQSWLNCTNDIGNCNSTQMEVLNGFRKKFVDGVKVVKDKKDWGLFIDSCFMHCQTKYSISWSSQFSPVLGNMTIAKAVGDWYFERSKTVKEIDCEYPCNPTSLVSIETTHPPHTGCA
;
A
#
# COMPACT_ATOMS: atom_id res chain seq x y z
N MET A 1 -37.61 -57.58 4.22
CA MET A 1 -37.04 -56.69 5.25
C MET A 1 -35.85 -55.99 4.63
N ALA A 2 -35.86 -54.65 4.66
CA ALA A 2 -35.23 -53.79 3.68
C ALA A 2 -33.72 -53.66 3.83
N ALA A 3 -33.03 -53.71 2.69
CA ALA A 3 -31.69 -53.19 2.46
C ALA A 3 -31.79 -51.70 2.09
N THR A 4 -30.89 -50.86 2.60
CA THR A 4 -30.53 -49.57 1.96
C THR A 4 -29.07 -49.22 2.22
N SER A 5 -28.27 -49.48 1.18
CA SER A 5 -27.14 -48.71 0.65
C SER A 5 -26.25 -47.92 1.62
N GLY A 6 -25.09 -48.50 1.96
CA GLY A 6 -23.87 -47.72 2.18
C GLY A 6 -23.40 -47.13 0.85
N LYS A 7 -23.40 -45.80 0.72
CA LYS A 7 -22.71 -45.13 -0.38
C LYS A 7 -21.20 -45.22 -0.11
N LEU A 8 -20.49 -45.99 -0.93
CA LEU A 8 -19.04 -45.96 -1.00
C LEU A 8 -18.58 -44.52 -1.24
N ARG A 9 -17.74 -43.99 -0.35
CA ARG A 9 -16.97 -42.77 -0.62
C ARG A 9 -16.06 -43.05 -1.83
N PRO A 10 -16.04 -42.20 -2.87
CA PRO A 10 -15.14 -42.40 -3.99
C PRO A 10 -13.67 -42.35 -3.50
N PRO A 11 -12.74 -43.05 -4.18
CA PRO A 11 -11.33 -43.04 -3.78
C PRO A 11 -10.79 -41.61 -3.79
N PHE A 12 -9.91 -41.26 -2.84
CA PHE A 12 -9.34 -39.92 -2.63
C PHE A 12 -8.83 -39.23 -3.93
N ARG A 13 -8.41 -40.02 -4.92
CA ARG A 13 -7.98 -39.56 -6.25
C ARG A 13 -9.11 -38.98 -7.13
N LEU A 14 -10.36 -39.41 -6.96
CA LEU A 14 -11.53 -38.89 -7.70
C LEU A 14 -12.03 -37.56 -7.14
N LEU A 15 -11.84 -37.30 -5.83
CA LEU A 15 -12.20 -36.04 -5.19
C LEU A 15 -11.32 -34.87 -5.67
N LEU A 16 -10.03 -35.13 -5.94
CA LEU A 16 -9.11 -34.14 -6.50
C LEU A 16 -9.50 -33.65 -7.90
N LEU A 17 -10.29 -34.41 -8.67
CA LEU A 17 -10.70 -34.05 -10.03
C LEU A 17 -11.85 -33.02 -10.09
N LEU A 18 -12.45 -32.66 -8.95
CA LEU A 18 -13.61 -31.74 -8.89
C LEU A 18 -13.36 -30.49 -8.02
N LEU A 19 -12.13 -30.30 -7.55
CA LEU A 19 -11.68 -29.14 -6.79
C LEU A 19 -11.01 -28.17 -7.76
N LEU A 20 -11.79 -27.20 -8.24
CA LEU A 20 -11.40 -26.36 -9.36
C LEU A 20 -11.69 -24.89 -9.03
N CYS A 21 -10.75 -24.01 -9.31
CA CYS A 21 -11.02 -22.58 -9.46
C CYS A 21 -11.89 -22.32 -10.69
N LEU A 22 -12.35 -21.07 -10.89
CA LEU A 22 -13.19 -20.69 -12.02
C LEU A 22 -12.68 -21.20 -13.38
N ASP A 23 -11.35 -21.17 -13.61
CA ASP A 23 -10.71 -21.60 -14.86
C ASP A 23 -10.41 -23.11 -14.97
N GLY A 24 -10.74 -23.91 -13.96
CA GLY A 24 -10.39 -25.34 -13.91
C GLY A 24 -9.02 -25.66 -13.32
N SER A 25 -8.26 -24.68 -12.82
CA SER A 25 -7.01 -24.93 -12.09
C SER A 25 -7.28 -25.40 -10.64
N PRO A 26 -6.37 -26.17 -10.00
CA PRO A 26 -6.59 -26.63 -8.63
C PRO A 26 -6.51 -25.46 -7.63
N PRO A 27 -7.38 -25.42 -6.60
CA PRO A 27 -7.30 -24.43 -5.53
C PRO A 27 -6.04 -24.64 -4.66
N GLY A 28 -5.70 -23.65 -3.85
CA GLY A 28 -4.53 -23.72 -2.97
C GLY A 28 -4.67 -22.93 -1.66
N TYR A 29 -3.81 -23.24 -0.71
CA TYR A 29 -3.66 -22.51 0.54
C TYR A 29 -2.19 -22.46 0.95
N HIS A 30 -1.84 -21.48 1.78
CA HIS A 30 -0.51 -21.37 2.40
C HIS A 30 -0.62 -21.79 3.85
N LEU A 31 0.37 -22.53 4.36
CA LEU A 31 0.41 -22.99 5.75
C LEU A 31 1.79 -22.70 6.35
N GLN A 32 1.80 -21.95 7.45
CA GLN A 32 2.96 -21.79 8.31
C GLN A 32 2.68 -22.51 9.64
N ARG A 33 3.57 -23.42 10.04
CA ARG A 33 3.40 -24.20 11.28
C ARG A 33 3.63 -23.33 12.51
N GLY A 34 2.82 -23.59 13.53
CA GLY A 34 3.00 -23.03 14.86
C GLY A 34 4.18 -23.66 15.59
N PHE A 35 4.56 -23.07 16.72
CA PHE A 35 5.68 -23.52 17.54
C PHE A 35 5.43 -23.28 19.03
N GLY A 36 6.05 -24.10 19.89
CA GLY A 36 5.90 -23.96 21.34
C GLY A 36 4.46 -24.15 21.80
N SER A 37 3.93 -23.22 22.59
CA SER A 37 2.55 -23.31 23.08
C SER A 37 1.48 -23.25 21.97
N GLY A 38 1.80 -22.70 20.79
CA GLY A 38 0.87 -22.55 19.67
C GLY A 38 0.84 -23.73 18.69
N GLU A 39 1.61 -24.81 18.92
CA GLU A 39 1.65 -25.99 18.02
C GLU A 39 0.28 -26.67 17.83
N HIS A 40 -0.61 -26.55 18.81
CA HIS A 40 -1.99 -27.08 18.76
C HIS A 40 -3.05 -25.97 18.64
N SER A 41 -2.64 -24.76 18.27
CA SER A 41 -3.54 -23.62 18.06
C SER A 41 -3.52 -23.24 16.57
N TRP A 42 -4.69 -22.90 16.03
CA TRP A 42 -4.88 -22.76 14.58
C TRP A 42 -5.63 -21.48 14.21
N PHE A 43 -5.11 -20.77 13.23
CA PHE A 43 -5.73 -19.60 12.63
C PHE A 43 -5.93 -19.86 11.14
N ILE A 44 -7.18 -19.86 10.68
CA ILE A 44 -7.55 -20.10 9.29
C ILE A 44 -8.12 -18.80 8.73
N HIS A 45 -7.43 -18.18 7.78
CA HIS A 45 -7.84 -16.96 7.10
C HIS A 45 -8.33 -17.23 5.69
N LEU A 46 -9.53 -16.76 5.36
CA LEU A 46 -10.14 -16.80 4.03
C LEU A 46 -9.85 -15.49 3.29
N GLN A 47 -9.19 -15.57 2.14
CA GLN A 47 -8.90 -14.41 1.31
C GLN A 47 -10.20 -13.75 0.80
N GLY A 48 -10.21 -12.42 0.76
CA GLY A 48 -11.28 -11.61 0.14
C GLY A 48 -11.06 -11.32 -1.35
N GLY A 49 -11.93 -10.49 -1.92
CA GLY A 49 -11.78 -10.00 -3.30
C GLY A 49 -13.08 -9.77 -4.07
N ALA A 50 -14.18 -9.37 -3.42
CA ALA A 50 -15.50 -9.20 -4.05
C ALA A 50 -16.02 -10.47 -4.77
N TRP A 51 -16.98 -10.33 -5.68
CA TRP A 51 -17.68 -11.44 -6.35
C TRP A 51 -17.66 -11.29 -7.86
N CYS A 52 -18.10 -12.34 -8.56
CA CYS A 52 -18.60 -12.21 -9.92
C CYS A 52 -20.04 -12.71 -9.95
N ASN A 53 -20.92 -11.98 -10.63
CA ASN A 53 -22.37 -12.20 -10.59
C ASN A 53 -23.01 -12.35 -11.98
N THR A 54 -22.21 -12.26 -13.05
CA THR A 54 -22.60 -12.58 -14.42
C THR A 54 -21.57 -13.50 -15.08
N ILE A 55 -21.94 -14.18 -16.17
CA ILE A 55 -21.00 -14.99 -16.97
C ILE A 55 -19.82 -14.14 -17.45
N GLU A 56 -20.09 -12.92 -17.92
CA GLU A 56 -19.05 -12.03 -18.43
C GLU A 56 -18.05 -11.63 -17.32
N ASP A 57 -18.55 -11.27 -16.14
CA ASP A 57 -17.68 -10.89 -15.02
C ASP A 57 -16.86 -12.08 -14.53
N CYS A 58 -17.47 -13.27 -14.43
CA CYS A 58 -16.77 -14.48 -14.03
C CYS A 58 -15.74 -14.93 -15.09
N SER A 59 -16.05 -14.74 -16.37
CA SER A 59 -15.12 -14.99 -17.48
C SER A 59 -13.88 -14.11 -17.39
N LYS A 60 -14.05 -12.80 -17.18
CA LYS A 60 -12.93 -11.88 -16.94
C LYS A 60 -12.14 -12.28 -15.69
N ARG A 61 -12.85 -12.65 -14.63
CA ARG A 61 -12.25 -13.00 -13.33
C ARG A 61 -11.42 -14.29 -13.38
N LYS A 62 -11.78 -15.28 -14.21
CA LYS A 62 -11.01 -16.53 -14.39
C LYS A 62 -9.58 -16.28 -14.88
N MET A 63 -9.35 -15.15 -15.53
CA MET A 63 -8.04 -14.71 -16.02
C MET A 63 -7.21 -13.94 -14.98
N SER A 64 -7.53 -14.09 -13.69
CA SER A 64 -6.85 -13.41 -12.58
C SER A 64 -6.57 -14.34 -11.41
N ALA A 65 -5.79 -13.87 -10.42
CA ALA A 65 -5.51 -14.62 -9.19
C ALA A 65 -6.77 -14.93 -8.35
N TYR A 66 -7.90 -14.29 -8.65
CA TYR A 66 -9.19 -14.49 -8.00
C TYR A 66 -10.12 -15.48 -8.73
N GLY A 67 -9.63 -16.09 -9.80
CA GLY A 67 -10.36 -17.11 -10.56
C GLY A 67 -9.47 -18.25 -11.09
N SER A 68 -8.15 -18.16 -10.93
CA SER A 68 -7.22 -19.22 -11.31
C SER A 68 -5.98 -19.23 -10.42
N SER A 69 -5.57 -20.44 -10.00
CA SER A 69 -4.33 -20.63 -9.25
C SER A 69 -3.07 -20.44 -10.08
N LYS A 70 -3.18 -20.39 -11.41
CA LYS A 70 -2.05 -20.09 -12.31
C LYS A 70 -1.50 -18.68 -12.11
N PHE A 71 -2.32 -17.77 -11.58
CA PHE A 71 -1.92 -16.39 -11.29
C PHE A 71 -1.68 -16.13 -9.79
N MET A 72 -1.77 -17.17 -8.94
CA MET A 72 -1.56 -17.03 -7.51
C MET A 72 -0.07 -16.92 -7.16
N ARG A 73 0.28 -15.91 -6.36
CA ARG A 73 1.62 -15.64 -5.81
C ARG A 73 1.81 -16.20 -4.40
N ALA A 74 3.03 -16.23 -3.90
CA ALA A 74 3.26 -16.37 -2.46
C ALA A 74 2.51 -15.27 -1.69
N VAL A 75 2.02 -15.60 -0.49
CA VAL A 75 1.33 -14.65 0.40
C VAL A 75 2.23 -14.37 1.61
N GLU A 76 2.41 -13.09 1.92
CA GLU A 76 3.04 -12.65 3.17
C GLU A 76 2.05 -12.72 4.33
N PHE A 77 2.55 -13.13 5.50
CA PHE A 77 1.74 -13.30 6.70
C PHE A 77 1.96 -12.09 7.59
N ASN A 78 1.05 -11.12 7.50
CA ASN A 78 1.10 -9.84 8.23
C ASN A 78 -0.13 -9.70 9.17
N GLY A 79 -0.15 -8.67 10.00
CA GLY A 79 -1.20 -8.40 10.98
C GLY A 79 -1.41 -9.58 11.93
N ILE A 80 -2.65 -10.06 12.03
CA ILE A 80 -3.01 -11.23 12.85
C ILE A 80 -2.33 -12.54 12.39
N LEU A 81 -1.77 -12.58 11.18
CA LEU A 81 -1.01 -13.73 10.67
C LEU A 81 0.49 -13.60 10.92
N SER A 82 0.99 -12.43 11.33
CA SER A 82 2.42 -12.22 11.58
C SER A 82 2.97 -13.19 12.63
N ASN A 83 4.22 -13.65 12.44
CA ASN A 83 4.96 -14.43 13.43
C ASN A 83 5.83 -13.59 14.35
N ASP A 84 5.77 -12.27 14.19
CA ASP A 84 6.37 -11.32 15.12
C ASP A 84 5.48 -11.19 16.35
N GLN A 85 6.02 -11.55 17.51
CA GLN A 85 5.33 -11.44 18.79
C GLN A 85 5.01 -9.98 19.17
N GLN A 86 5.77 -8.99 18.69
CA GLN A 86 5.49 -7.59 18.97
C GLN A 86 4.26 -7.09 18.20
N LEU A 87 4.09 -7.56 16.96
CA LEU A 87 2.93 -7.22 16.12
C LEU A 87 1.72 -8.09 16.46
N ASN A 88 1.93 -9.36 16.83
CA ASN A 88 0.86 -10.34 17.02
C ASN A 88 1.02 -11.13 18.33
N SER A 89 1.00 -10.43 19.46
CA SER A 89 1.35 -10.98 20.78
C SER A 89 0.63 -12.27 21.17
N ASP A 90 -0.63 -12.42 20.78
CA ASP A 90 -1.50 -13.50 21.22
C ASP A 90 -1.53 -14.70 20.24
N PHE A 91 -1.29 -14.46 18.94
CA PHE A 91 -1.42 -15.49 17.89
C PHE A 91 -0.13 -15.78 17.11
N TYR A 92 0.98 -15.09 17.38
CA TYR A 92 2.24 -15.17 16.60
C TYR A 92 2.83 -16.58 16.44
N ASN A 93 2.56 -17.49 17.37
CA ASN A 93 3.13 -18.83 17.37
C ASN A 93 2.14 -19.93 16.97
N TRP A 94 0.94 -19.56 16.48
CA TRP A 94 -0.08 -20.50 16.04
C TRP A 94 0.23 -21.10 14.66
N ASN A 95 -0.39 -22.23 14.34
CA ASN A 95 -0.50 -22.68 12.95
C ASN A 95 -1.36 -21.68 12.20
N ARG A 96 -0.85 -21.13 11.10
CA ARG A 96 -1.56 -20.12 10.31
C ARG A 96 -1.77 -20.60 8.91
N VAL A 97 -3.00 -20.47 8.44
CA VAL A 97 -3.42 -20.89 7.12
C VAL A 97 -4.04 -19.72 6.39
N PHE A 98 -3.60 -19.49 5.15
CA PHE A 98 -4.19 -18.52 4.24
C PHE A 98 -4.79 -19.25 3.04
N ILE A 99 -6.12 -19.38 3.00
CA ILE A 99 -6.85 -20.09 1.94
C ILE A 99 -7.11 -19.10 0.80
N ARG A 100 -6.69 -19.47 -0.41
CA ARG A 100 -6.78 -18.60 -1.59
C ARG A 100 -8.16 -18.61 -2.20
N TYR A 101 -8.66 -17.42 -2.51
CA TYR A 101 -10.00 -17.21 -3.03
C TYR A 101 -9.99 -17.27 -4.55
N CYS A 102 -10.66 -18.26 -5.14
CA CYS A 102 -10.71 -18.45 -6.59
C CYS A 102 -12.04 -18.94 -7.14
N ASP A 103 -13.11 -18.93 -6.32
CA ASP A 103 -14.44 -19.40 -6.73
C ASP A 103 -15.40 -18.26 -7.10
N GLY A 104 -15.16 -17.03 -6.63
CA GLY A 104 -15.99 -15.87 -6.97
C GLY A 104 -17.32 -15.78 -6.22
N ALA A 105 -17.59 -16.64 -5.23
CA ALA A 105 -18.80 -16.66 -4.39
C ALA A 105 -18.48 -16.82 -2.89
N SER A 106 -17.44 -16.18 -2.33
CA SER A 106 -17.14 -16.33 -0.89
C SER A 106 -17.07 -17.79 -0.41
N PHE A 107 -16.42 -18.67 -1.18
CA PHE A 107 -16.32 -20.10 -0.88
C PHE A 107 -17.69 -20.81 -0.74
N SER A 108 -18.73 -20.36 -1.45
CA SER A 108 -20.10 -20.88 -1.22
C SER A 108 -20.79 -21.52 -2.42
N GLY A 109 -20.32 -21.25 -3.64
CA GLY A 109 -20.93 -21.79 -4.85
C GLY A 109 -20.68 -23.30 -5.05
N ASP A 110 -21.65 -23.98 -5.66
CA ASP A 110 -21.50 -25.34 -6.20
C ASP A 110 -22.35 -25.49 -7.49
N GLY A 111 -21.82 -24.94 -8.58
CA GLY A 111 -22.46 -24.91 -9.90
C GLY A 111 -21.44 -24.87 -11.04
N GLU A 112 -21.91 -24.96 -12.27
CA GLU A 112 -21.09 -24.76 -13.48
C GLU A 112 -21.89 -23.97 -14.49
N ALA A 113 -21.19 -23.21 -15.33
CA ALA A 113 -21.79 -22.55 -16.48
C ALA A 113 -20.87 -22.63 -17.69
N GLN A 114 -21.47 -22.49 -18.88
CA GLN A 114 -20.73 -22.31 -20.12
C GLN A 114 -20.27 -20.86 -20.25
N ASP A 115 -19.00 -20.68 -20.57
CA ASP A 115 -18.39 -19.39 -20.87
C ASP A 115 -18.59 -19.02 -22.36
N GLN A 116 -18.39 -17.75 -22.69
CA GLN A 116 -18.51 -17.19 -24.03
C GLN A 116 -17.52 -17.81 -25.04
N ASP A 117 -16.37 -18.29 -24.56
CA ASP A 117 -15.35 -18.99 -25.36
C ASP A 117 -15.61 -20.51 -25.49
N GLY A 118 -16.72 -21.01 -24.95
CA GLY A 118 -17.09 -22.43 -24.94
C GLY A 118 -16.42 -23.28 -23.85
N SER A 119 -15.58 -22.68 -23.01
CA SER A 119 -15.03 -23.34 -21.82
C SER A 119 -16.06 -23.41 -20.68
N THR A 120 -15.79 -24.21 -19.65
CA THR A 120 -16.65 -24.31 -18.46
C THR A 120 -16.10 -23.41 -17.36
N LEU A 121 -16.96 -22.56 -16.79
CA LEU A 121 -16.72 -21.88 -15.53
C LEU A 121 -17.11 -22.81 -14.37
N HIS A 122 -16.17 -23.04 -13.45
CA HIS A 122 -16.38 -23.92 -12.30
C HIS A 122 -16.62 -23.11 -11.02
N PHE A 123 -17.88 -23.04 -10.57
CA PHE A 123 -18.24 -22.44 -9.29
C PHE A 123 -18.16 -23.51 -8.19
N ARG A 124 -17.02 -23.61 -7.51
CA ARG A 124 -16.71 -24.72 -6.59
C ARG A 124 -16.36 -24.26 -5.17
N GLY A 125 -16.75 -23.06 -4.79
CA GLY A 125 -16.44 -22.47 -3.50
C GLY A 125 -16.70 -23.41 -2.31
N LEU A 126 -17.89 -24.00 -2.25
CA LEU A 126 -18.25 -24.93 -1.16
C LEU A 126 -17.33 -26.16 -1.15
N ARG A 127 -17.04 -26.73 -2.32
CA ARG A 127 -16.16 -27.91 -2.43
C ARG A 127 -14.72 -27.59 -2.04
N ILE A 128 -14.24 -26.40 -2.40
CA ILE A 128 -12.92 -25.91 -2.03
C ILE A 128 -12.84 -25.78 -0.51
N TRP A 129 -13.82 -25.14 0.13
CA TRP A 129 -13.93 -25.04 1.59
C TRP A 129 -13.85 -26.42 2.25
N GLU A 130 -14.75 -27.34 1.87
CA GLU A 130 -14.82 -28.67 2.48
C GLU A 130 -13.51 -29.44 2.32
N ALA A 131 -12.91 -29.43 1.13
CA ALA A 131 -11.69 -30.17 0.87
C ALA A 131 -10.49 -29.61 1.64
N VAL A 132 -10.30 -28.29 1.63
CA VAL A 132 -9.19 -27.65 2.33
C VAL A 132 -9.33 -27.88 3.84
N ILE A 133 -10.50 -27.68 4.43
CA ILE A 133 -10.70 -27.94 5.87
C ILE A 133 -10.47 -29.41 6.21
N ASN A 134 -11.00 -30.35 5.42
CA ASN A 134 -10.76 -31.77 5.64
C ASN A 134 -9.27 -32.14 5.56
N GLU A 135 -8.53 -31.53 4.63
CA GLU A 135 -7.08 -31.73 4.54
C GLU A 135 -6.36 -31.17 5.77
N LEU A 136 -6.73 -29.98 6.23
CA LEU A 136 -6.17 -29.37 7.45
C LEU A 136 -6.48 -30.21 8.70
N MET A 137 -7.68 -30.79 8.79
CA MET A 137 -8.05 -31.75 9.84
C MET A 137 -7.07 -32.93 9.87
N GLY A 138 -6.73 -33.48 8.70
CA GLY A 138 -5.70 -34.51 8.56
C GLY A 138 -4.28 -34.05 8.86
N LYS A 139 -3.99 -32.74 8.76
CA LYS A 139 -2.68 -32.13 9.04
C LYS A 139 -2.53 -31.64 10.49
N GLY A 140 -3.47 -31.94 11.37
CA GLY A 140 -3.39 -31.65 12.81
C GLY A 140 -4.43 -30.67 13.34
N LEU A 141 -5.29 -30.11 12.49
CA LEU A 141 -6.40 -29.25 12.96
C LEU A 141 -7.40 -30.08 13.79
N ALA A 142 -7.58 -31.38 13.50
CA ALA A 142 -8.49 -32.24 14.25
C ALA A 142 -8.10 -32.44 15.73
N THR A 143 -6.83 -32.17 16.09
CA THR A 143 -6.32 -32.24 17.47
C THR A 143 -6.03 -30.85 18.05
N ALA A 144 -6.56 -29.80 17.42
CA ALA A 144 -6.43 -28.43 17.91
C ALA A 144 -7.06 -28.27 19.29
N LYS A 145 -6.43 -27.46 20.14
CA LYS A 145 -7.01 -26.98 21.41
C LYS A 145 -7.73 -25.64 21.23
N GLN A 146 -7.29 -24.88 20.24
CA GLN A 146 -7.74 -23.53 19.94
C GLN A 146 -7.81 -23.34 18.43
N ALA A 147 -8.89 -22.75 17.94
CA ALA A 147 -9.05 -22.51 16.52
C ALA A 147 -9.82 -21.20 16.26
N ILE A 148 -9.37 -20.43 15.27
CA ILE A 148 -10.08 -19.25 14.75
C ILE A 148 -10.32 -19.44 13.25
N LEU A 149 -11.57 -19.28 12.83
CA LEU A 149 -11.92 -19.03 11.42
C LEU A 149 -12.08 -17.54 11.21
N SER A 150 -11.29 -16.97 10.30
CA SER A 150 -11.32 -15.56 9.95
C SER A 150 -11.27 -15.40 8.44
N GLY A 151 -11.50 -14.18 7.97
CA GLY A 151 -11.33 -13.78 6.60
C GLY A 151 -11.68 -12.31 6.47
N CYS A 152 -11.21 -11.68 5.39
CA CYS A 152 -11.56 -10.29 5.11
C CYS A 152 -12.46 -10.12 3.88
N SER A 153 -13.37 -9.14 3.89
CA SER A 153 -14.19 -8.75 2.73
C SER A 153 -15.10 -9.91 2.33
N ALA A 154 -15.08 -10.35 1.06
CA ALA A 154 -15.72 -11.58 0.63
C ALA A 154 -15.29 -12.82 1.45
N GLY A 155 -14.06 -12.85 1.98
CA GLY A 155 -13.58 -13.88 2.90
C GLY A 155 -14.14 -13.72 4.32
N GLY A 156 -14.45 -12.50 4.74
CA GLY A 156 -15.16 -12.22 5.99
C GLY A 156 -16.62 -12.68 5.92
N LEU A 157 -17.28 -12.45 4.78
CA LEU A 157 -18.59 -13.05 4.49
C LEU A 157 -18.51 -14.58 4.49
N ALA A 158 -17.46 -15.15 3.88
CA ALA A 158 -17.21 -16.59 3.90
C ALA A 158 -17.03 -17.14 5.32
N ALA A 159 -16.33 -16.40 6.20
CA ALA A 159 -16.16 -16.77 7.59
C ALA A 159 -17.52 -16.82 8.32
N LEU A 160 -18.45 -15.91 8.03
CA LEU A 160 -19.84 -15.97 8.54
C LEU A 160 -20.59 -17.20 8.00
N LEU A 161 -20.57 -17.40 6.68
CA LEU A 161 -21.27 -18.50 6.00
C LEU A 161 -20.87 -19.87 6.55
N HIS A 162 -19.57 -20.06 6.78
CA HIS A 162 -19.01 -21.35 7.19
C HIS A 162 -18.78 -21.47 8.70
N CYS A 163 -19.13 -20.46 9.49
CA CYS A 163 -18.81 -20.42 10.92
C CYS A 163 -19.40 -21.61 11.70
N ASN A 164 -20.69 -21.90 11.50
CA ASN A 164 -21.34 -23.04 12.16
C ASN A 164 -20.75 -24.37 11.70
N ASP A 165 -20.43 -24.52 10.42
CA ASP A 165 -19.82 -25.73 9.87
C ASP A 165 -18.44 -25.99 10.48
N PHE A 166 -17.60 -24.95 10.53
CA PHE A 166 -16.29 -24.97 11.17
C PHE A 166 -16.39 -25.31 12.65
N TYR A 167 -17.24 -24.61 13.39
CA TYR A 167 -17.44 -24.83 14.83
C TYR A 167 -17.91 -26.28 15.13
N ALA A 168 -18.80 -26.82 14.30
CA ALA A 168 -19.31 -28.18 14.44
C ALA A 168 -18.25 -29.28 14.18
N ARG A 169 -17.07 -28.95 13.62
CA ARG A 169 -15.96 -29.92 13.44
C ARG A 169 -15.25 -30.27 14.74
N PHE A 170 -15.43 -29.49 15.80
CA PHE A 170 -14.70 -29.65 17.05
C PHE A 170 -15.60 -30.15 18.20
N SER A 171 -14.98 -30.76 19.21
CA SER A 171 -15.67 -31.05 20.47
C SER A 171 -15.89 -29.75 21.25
N LYS A 172 -16.80 -29.77 22.24
CA LYS A 172 -17.06 -28.60 23.11
C LYS A 172 -15.87 -28.19 23.99
N GLU A 173 -14.80 -28.98 24.02
CA GLU A 173 -13.59 -28.69 24.79
C GLU A 173 -12.61 -27.80 24.03
N VAL A 174 -12.73 -27.73 22.69
CA VAL A 174 -11.88 -26.88 21.84
C VAL A 174 -12.45 -25.47 21.81
N SER A 175 -11.60 -24.46 22.04
CA SER A 175 -12.00 -23.06 21.87
C SER A 175 -11.99 -22.69 20.38
N ALA A 176 -13.07 -23.03 19.67
CA ALA A 176 -13.26 -22.67 18.26
C ALA A 176 -14.15 -21.42 18.16
N LYS A 177 -13.69 -20.36 17.51
CA LYS A 177 -14.44 -19.09 17.35
C LYS A 177 -14.30 -18.53 15.93
N CYS A 178 -15.18 -17.62 15.53
CA CYS A 178 -15.15 -16.97 14.22
C CYS A 178 -14.88 -15.46 14.33
N LEU A 179 -14.11 -14.93 13.38
CA LEU A 179 -13.69 -13.53 13.30
C LEU A 179 -13.85 -13.02 11.86
N PRO A 180 -15.08 -12.72 11.41
CA PRO A 180 -15.29 -12.01 10.15
C PRO A 180 -14.81 -10.55 10.25
N ASP A 181 -13.94 -10.16 9.33
CA ASP A 181 -13.41 -8.80 9.18
C ASP A 181 -13.95 -8.17 7.89
N ALA A 182 -14.55 -6.98 7.98
CA ALA A 182 -15.14 -6.27 6.84
C ALA A 182 -16.09 -7.15 6.01
N GLY A 183 -16.75 -8.11 6.67
CA GLY A 183 -17.59 -9.15 6.05
C GLY A 183 -19.09 -8.84 6.13
N PHE A 184 -19.48 -7.77 6.82
CA PHE A 184 -20.87 -7.42 7.06
C PHE A 184 -21.36 -6.39 6.03
N PHE A 185 -21.76 -6.89 4.87
CA PHE A 185 -22.31 -6.11 3.75
C PHE A 185 -23.78 -5.75 3.95
N LEU A 186 -24.15 -4.51 3.64
CA LEU A 186 -25.50 -3.99 3.79
C LEU A 186 -26.34 -4.13 2.53
N ASP A 187 -27.62 -4.37 2.75
CA ASP A 187 -28.66 -4.30 1.73
C ASP A 187 -29.31 -2.91 1.80
N ILE A 188 -28.89 -2.03 0.90
CA ILE A 188 -29.26 -0.61 0.85
C ILE A 188 -29.54 -0.18 -0.59
N GLU A 189 -30.28 0.93 -0.72
CA GLU A 189 -30.38 1.68 -1.96
C GLU A 189 -29.15 2.56 -2.15
N ASP A 190 -28.66 2.61 -3.39
CA ASP A 190 -27.60 3.52 -3.81
C ASP A 190 -28.14 4.94 -4.07
N LEU A 191 -27.26 5.85 -4.49
CA LEU A 191 -27.62 7.24 -4.76
C LEU A 191 -28.62 7.45 -5.91
N SER A 192 -28.85 6.42 -6.74
CA SER A 192 -29.89 6.42 -7.77
C SER A 192 -31.22 5.83 -7.30
N GLY A 193 -31.27 5.28 -6.08
CA GLY A 193 -32.42 4.56 -5.54
C GLY A 193 -32.45 3.08 -5.91
N GLU A 194 -31.39 2.55 -6.53
CA GLU A 194 -31.31 1.16 -6.95
C GLU A 194 -30.58 0.30 -5.90
N ARG A 195 -30.97 -0.97 -5.76
CA ARG A 195 -30.30 -1.90 -4.84
C ARG A 195 -29.15 -2.60 -5.54
N HIS A 196 -28.03 -1.88 -5.71
CA HIS A 196 -26.88 -2.38 -6.47
C HIS A 196 -26.29 -3.67 -5.87
N MET A 197 -26.00 -3.68 -4.56
CA MET A 197 -25.47 -4.89 -3.90
C MET A 197 -26.44 -6.06 -3.91
N TRP A 198 -27.75 -5.81 -3.84
CA TRP A 198 -28.75 -6.86 -4.03
C TRP A 198 -28.59 -7.50 -5.41
N SER A 199 -28.42 -6.71 -6.47
CA SER A 199 -28.21 -7.23 -7.83
C SER A 199 -26.94 -8.07 -7.95
N VAL A 200 -25.86 -7.65 -7.28
CA VAL A 200 -24.61 -8.43 -7.18
C VAL A 200 -24.87 -9.76 -6.49
N PHE A 201 -25.43 -9.75 -5.28
CA PHE A 201 -25.68 -10.97 -4.51
C PHE A 201 -26.70 -11.89 -5.18
N ASN A 202 -27.77 -11.35 -5.77
CA ASN A 202 -28.75 -12.12 -6.51
C ASN A 202 -28.10 -12.85 -7.68
N GLY A 203 -27.28 -12.14 -8.47
CA GLY A 203 -26.53 -12.76 -9.56
C GLY A 203 -25.57 -13.83 -9.05
N THR A 204 -24.79 -13.57 -7.99
CA THR A 204 -23.88 -14.56 -7.41
C THR A 204 -24.62 -15.79 -6.88
N VAL A 205 -25.68 -15.61 -6.09
CA VAL A 205 -26.43 -16.69 -5.44
C VAL A 205 -27.06 -17.63 -6.47
N HIS A 206 -27.71 -17.06 -7.49
CA HIS A 206 -28.40 -17.85 -8.50
C HIS A 206 -27.45 -18.42 -9.56
N LEU A 207 -26.46 -17.66 -10.03
CA LEU A 207 -25.51 -18.14 -11.04
C LEU A 207 -24.64 -19.28 -10.49
N GLN A 208 -24.18 -19.14 -9.25
CA GLN A 208 -23.19 -20.05 -8.67
C GLN A 208 -23.79 -21.11 -7.74
N ASN A 209 -25.14 -21.16 -7.63
CA ASN A 209 -25.87 -22.13 -6.82
C ASN A 209 -25.42 -22.17 -5.34
N VAL A 210 -25.48 -21.02 -4.68
CA VAL A 210 -24.99 -20.81 -3.30
C VAL A 210 -25.91 -21.41 -2.22
N THR A 211 -27.11 -21.85 -2.59
CA THR A 211 -28.18 -22.25 -1.63
C THR A 211 -27.77 -23.31 -0.60
N GLN A 212 -26.75 -24.13 -0.88
CA GLN A 212 -26.32 -25.21 0.01
C GLN A 212 -25.70 -24.73 1.33
N VAL A 213 -25.05 -23.56 1.35
CA VAL A 213 -24.43 -23.02 2.58
C VAL A 213 -25.38 -22.18 3.42
N LEU A 214 -26.54 -21.82 2.86
CA LEU A 214 -27.50 -20.93 3.49
C LEU A 214 -28.35 -21.67 4.52
N SER A 215 -28.80 -20.96 5.55
CA SER A 215 -29.66 -21.53 6.57
C SER A 215 -30.97 -22.02 5.98
N LYS A 216 -31.30 -23.31 6.23
CA LYS A 216 -32.57 -23.91 5.81
C LYS A 216 -33.79 -23.18 6.39
N ASP A 217 -33.67 -22.65 7.61
CA ASP A 217 -34.74 -21.90 8.25
C ASP A 217 -34.99 -20.55 7.57
N CYS A 218 -33.93 -19.94 7.03
CA CYS A 218 -34.05 -18.73 6.22
C CYS A 218 -34.66 -19.05 4.85
N LEU A 219 -34.13 -20.06 4.14
CA LEU A 219 -34.61 -20.49 2.83
C LEU A 219 -36.07 -20.96 2.82
N ALA A 220 -36.59 -21.39 3.97
CA ALA A 220 -38.01 -21.75 4.11
C ALA A 220 -38.95 -20.54 4.10
N LYS A 221 -38.43 -19.32 4.28
CA LYS A 221 -39.23 -18.11 4.54
C LYS A 221 -38.86 -16.92 3.66
N LYS A 222 -37.64 -16.89 3.12
CA LYS A 222 -37.04 -15.74 2.43
C LYS A 222 -36.37 -16.17 1.13
N ASP A 223 -36.16 -15.20 0.25
CA ASP A 223 -35.39 -15.43 -0.98
C ASP A 223 -33.94 -15.83 -0.64
N PRO A 224 -33.30 -16.75 -1.41
CA PRO A 224 -31.90 -17.10 -1.21
C PRO A 224 -30.94 -15.90 -1.15
N THR A 225 -31.23 -14.84 -1.91
CA THR A 225 -30.44 -13.60 -1.90
C THR A 225 -30.51 -12.90 -0.55
N GLU A 226 -31.71 -12.78 0.05
CA GLU A 226 -31.85 -12.23 1.41
C GLU A 226 -31.03 -13.04 2.41
N CYS A 227 -31.09 -14.37 2.28
CA CYS A 227 -30.39 -15.28 3.17
C CYS A 227 -28.87 -15.22 3.04
N PHE A 228 -28.34 -14.66 1.96
CA PHE A 228 -26.90 -14.45 1.75
C PHE A 228 -26.40 -13.13 2.36
N PHE A 229 -27.28 -12.17 2.65
CA PHE A 229 -26.89 -10.95 3.35
C PHE A 229 -26.57 -11.21 4.83
N PRO A 230 -25.47 -10.64 5.35
CA PRO A 230 -25.05 -10.78 6.76
C PRO A 230 -26.13 -10.53 7.79
N ALA A 231 -26.98 -9.51 7.60
CA ALA A 231 -28.08 -9.19 8.51
C ALA A 231 -29.04 -10.38 8.74
N GLU A 232 -29.26 -11.25 7.75
CA GLU A 232 -30.03 -12.49 7.92
C GLU A 232 -29.14 -13.67 8.35
N LEU A 233 -27.93 -13.79 7.80
CA LEU A 233 -27.00 -14.88 8.12
C LEU A 233 -26.74 -14.99 9.63
N VAL A 234 -26.41 -13.86 10.28
CA VAL A 234 -26.03 -13.83 11.70
C VAL A 234 -27.13 -14.30 12.65
N LYS A 235 -28.40 -14.26 12.22
CA LYS A 235 -29.53 -14.77 13.01
C LYS A 235 -29.45 -16.28 13.21
N SER A 236 -28.82 -17.00 12.28
CA SER A 236 -28.69 -18.47 12.30
C SER A 236 -27.35 -18.98 12.84
N ILE A 237 -26.37 -18.10 13.04
CA ILE A 237 -25.06 -18.48 13.59
C ILE A 237 -25.18 -18.68 15.10
N THR A 238 -24.79 -19.89 15.55
CA THR A 238 -24.77 -20.29 16.96
C THR A 238 -23.36 -20.34 17.54
N ALA A 239 -22.34 -20.40 16.69
CA ALA A 239 -20.95 -20.38 17.09
C ALA A 239 -20.52 -19.00 17.65
N PRO A 240 -19.59 -18.96 18.64
CA PRO A 240 -19.03 -17.71 19.15
C PRO A 240 -18.35 -16.92 18.03
N THR A 241 -18.76 -15.66 17.86
CA THR A 241 -18.34 -14.83 16.72
C THR A 241 -18.05 -13.40 17.18
N LEU A 242 -16.92 -12.83 16.76
CA LEU A 242 -16.64 -11.39 16.90
C LEU A 242 -16.69 -10.74 15.52
N ILE A 243 -17.56 -9.76 15.34
CA ILE A 243 -17.59 -8.97 14.11
C ILE A 243 -16.62 -7.81 14.26
N LEU A 244 -15.61 -7.78 13.39
CA LEU A 244 -14.75 -6.62 13.16
C LEU A 244 -15.20 -5.94 11.87
N ASN A 245 -15.61 -4.69 11.93
CA ASN A 245 -16.04 -3.98 10.73
C ASN A 245 -15.92 -2.48 10.96
N SER A 246 -15.57 -1.73 9.91
CA SER A 246 -15.82 -0.30 9.94
C SER A 246 -17.30 -0.01 9.72
N ALA A 247 -17.84 0.95 10.46
CA ALA A 247 -19.16 1.54 10.26
C ALA A 247 -19.24 2.41 8.99
N TYR A 248 -18.10 2.90 8.50
CA TYR A 248 -17.94 3.62 7.24
C TYR A 248 -17.04 2.83 6.30
N ASP A 249 -17.36 1.54 6.10
CA ASP A 249 -16.58 0.65 5.25
C ASP A 249 -16.37 1.26 3.85
N SER A 250 -15.11 1.53 3.52
CA SER A 250 -14.77 2.32 2.34
C SER A 250 -15.12 1.60 1.04
N TRP A 251 -15.06 0.27 1.02
CA TRP A 251 -15.44 -0.52 -0.13
C TRP A 251 -16.94 -0.49 -0.36
N GLN A 252 -17.74 -0.66 0.70
CA GLN A 252 -19.20 -0.57 0.60
C GLN A 252 -19.66 0.83 0.20
N ILE A 253 -19.03 1.88 0.72
CA ILE A 253 -19.37 3.24 0.30
C ILE A 253 -19.11 3.43 -1.21
N GLN A 254 -17.98 2.94 -1.72
CA GLN A 254 -17.62 3.10 -3.13
C GLN A 254 -18.42 2.22 -4.10
N ASN A 255 -18.84 1.03 -3.67
CA ASN A 255 -19.39 0.00 -4.57
C ASN A 255 -20.86 -0.36 -4.28
N ALA A 256 -21.37 -0.04 -3.09
CA ALA A 256 -22.75 -0.31 -2.69
C ALA A 256 -23.58 0.98 -2.60
N LEU A 257 -23.08 1.97 -1.86
CA LEU A 257 -23.81 3.22 -1.61
C LEU A 257 -23.68 4.22 -2.76
N ALA A 258 -22.45 4.41 -3.26
CA ALA A 258 -22.13 5.37 -4.33
C ALA A 258 -21.34 4.72 -5.49
N PRO A 259 -21.83 3.62 -6.12
CA PRO A 259 -21.20 3.05 -7.30
C PRO A 259 -21.18 4.04 -8.47
N ASP A 260 -20.22 3.88 -9.39
CA ASP A 260 -20.14 4.72 -10.58
C ASP A 260 -21.43 4.60 -11.42
N GLY A 261 -21.97 5.75 -11.83
CA GLY A 261 -23.25 5.82 -12.54
C GLY A 261 -24.49 6.02 -11.66
N SER A 262 -24.39 5.86 -10.33
CA SER A 262 -25.52 6.10 -9.41
C SER A 262 -25.78 7.58 -9.10
N PHE A 263 -24.92 8.48 -9.57
CA PHE A 263 -25.03 9.93 -9.36
C PHE A 263 -24.63 10.71 -10.61
N PRO A 264 -25.22 11.91 -10.85
CA PRO A 264 -24.89 12.72 -12.02
C PRO A 264 -23.55 13.43 -11.87
N GLY A 265 -22.77 13.43 -12.95
CA GLY A 265 -21.50 14.13 -13.05
C GLY A 265 -20.45 13.59 -12.07
N GLN A 266 -19.72 14.49 -11.40
CA GLN A 266 -18.66 14.15 -10.44
C GLN A 266 -19.04 14.44 -8.99
N SER A 267 -20.33 14.65 -8.71
CA SER A 267 -20.83 15.14 -7.42
C SER A 267 -20.36 14.32 -6.22
N TRP A 268 -20.22 12.99 -6.39
CA TRP A 268 -19.76 12.08 -5.34
C TRP A 268 -18.36 11.51 -5.57
N SER A 269 -17.75 11.72 -6.74
CA SER A 269 -16.49 11.08 -7.13
C SER A 269 -15.34 11.35 -6.13
N SER A 270 -15.26 12.56 -5.59
CA SER A 270 -14.23 12.93 -4.60
C SER A 270 -14.57 12.52 -3.17
N CYS A 271 -15.87 12.52 -2.82
CA CYS A 271 -16.36 12.23 -1.47
C CYS A 271 -16.37 10.72 -1.17
N LYS A 272 -16.73 9.89 -2.15
CA LYS A 272 -16.78 8.43 -1.96
C LYS A 272 -15.39 7.79 -1.86
N THR A 273 -14.35 8.44 -2.38
CA THR A 273 -12.96 7.98 -2.27
C THR A 273 -12.28 8.54 -1.04
N ASP A 274 -12.70 9.71 -0.59
CA ASP A 274 -12.20 10.37 0.60
C ASP A 274 -13.31 11.15 1.31
N ILE A 275 -13.74 10.64 2.47
CA ILE A 275 -14.82 11.20 3.28
C ILE A 275 -14.59 12.68 3.66
N ARG A 276 -13.34 13.17 3.64
CA ARG A 276 -12.98 14.57 3.92
C ARG A 276 -13.49 15.54 2.87
N ASN A 277 -13.73 15.06 1.65
CA ASN A 277 -14.21 15.87 0.54
C ASN A 277 -15.74 15.92 0.48
N CYS A 278 -16.42 15.28 1.42
CA CYS A 278 -17.88 15.28 1.47
C CYS A 278 -18.41 16.61 2.00
N SER A 279 -19.40 17.15 1.29
CA SER A 279 -20.25 18.21 1.82
C SER A 279 -21.05 17.71 3.04
N SER A 280 -21.60 18.63 3.83
CA SER A 280 -22.45 18.28 4.98
C SER A 280 -23.64 17.41 4.58
N THR A 281 -24.21 17.62 3.39
CA THR A 281 -25.32 16.79 2.88
C THR A 281 -24.86 15.39 2.51
N GLN A 282 -23.65 15.23 1.98
CA GLN A 282 -23.09 13.92 1.67
C GLN A 282 -22.74 13.13 2.94
N ILE A 283 -22.20 13.81 3.95
CA ILE A 283 -21.97 13.21 5.27
C ILE A 283 -23.27 12.72 5.90
N GLN A 284 -24.39 13.42 5.73
CA GLN A 284 -25.69 12.94 6.21
C GLN A 284 -26.09 11.59 5.59
N VAL A 285 -25.77 11.36 4.31
CA VAL A 285 -26.01 10.06 3.67
C VAL A 285 -25.11 8.98 4.27
N PHE A 286 -23.82 9.27 4.50
CA PHE A 286 -22.92 8.33 5.15
C PHE A 286 -23.33 8.02 6.60
N ASN A 287 -23.87 9.00 7.33
CA ASN A 287 -24.45 8.76 8.65
C ASN A 287 -25.69 7.86 8.55
N GLY A 288 -26.51 8.02 7.51
CA GLY A 288 -27.59 7.08 7.20
C GLY A 288 -27.09 5.66 6.95
N PHE A 289 -26.01 5.51 6.18
CA PHE A 289 -25.34 4.23 5.94
C PHE A 289 -24.83 3.60 7.25
N ARG A 290 -24.11 4.36 8.08
CA ARG A 290 -23.64 3.92 9.39
C ARG A 290 -24.80 3.50 10.30
N ASN A 291 -25.87 4.30 10.36
CA ASN A 291 -27.02 3.98 11.20
C ASN A 291 -27.67 2.67 10.77
N LYS A 292 -27.84 2.47 9.46
CA LYS A 292 -28.31 1.20 8.91
C LYS A 292 -27.42 0.02 9.29
N PHE A 293 -26.09 0.22 9.28
CA PHE A 293 -25.15 -0.80 9.74
C PHE A 293 -25.38 -1.17 11.20
N VAL A 294 -25.44 -0.15 12.07
CA VAL A 294 -25.62 -0.33 13.52
C VAL A 294 -26.96 -1.01 13.83
N ASP A 295 -28.03 -0.63 13.13
CA ASP A 295 -29.36 -1.24 13.27
C ASP A 295 -29.34 -2.72 12.87
N ASP A 296 -28.65 -3.09 11.78
CA ASP A 296 -28.59 -4.48 11.30
C ASP A 296 -27.78 -5.39 12.24
N ILE A 297 -26.76 -4.87 12.93
CA ILE A 297 -25.97 -5.65 13.91
C ILE A 297 -26.63 -5.68 15.29
N GLU A 298 -27.68 -4.90 15.55
CA GLU A 298 -28.34 -4.84 16.86
C GLU A 298 -28.88 -6.23 17.27
N VAL A 299 -29.28 -7.05 16.30
CA VAL A 299 -29.76 -8.43 16.53
C VAL A 299 -28.74 -9.35 17.19
N VAL A 300 -27.44 -9.03 17.15
CA VAL A 300 -26.38 -9.81 17.82
C VAL A 300 -25.83 -9.14 19.07
N LYS A 301 -26.23 -7.89 19.35
CA LYS A 301 -25.72 -7.10 20.47
C LYS A 301 -25.96 -7.78 21.83
N ASP A 302 -27.06 -8.48 22.00
CA ASP A 302 -27.41 -9.15 23.28
C ASP A 302 -26.90 -10.60 23.37
N LYS A 303 -26.30 -11.14 22.30
CA LYS A 303 -25.73 -12.50 22.33
C LYS A 303 -24.51 -12.52 23.23
N LYS A 304 -24.50 -13.39 24.25
CA LYS A 304 -23.45 -13.42 25.28
C LYS A 304 -22.07 -13.82 24.72
N ASP A 305 -22.02 -14.80 23.83
CA ASP A 305 -20.77 -15.36 23.30
C ASP A 305 -20.27 -14.62 22.03
N TRP A 306 -20.84 -13.43 21.77
CA TRP A 306 -20.53 -12.62 20.60
C TRP A 306 -19.78 -11.35 20.99
N GLY A 307 -18.84 -10.96 20.13
CA GLY A 307 -18.12 -9.70 20.22
C GLY A 307 -18.47 -8.76 19.07
N LEU A 308 -18.31 -7.47 19.31
CA LEU A 308 -18.41 -6.41 18.31
C LEU A 308 -17.21 -5.48 18.52
N PHE A 309 -16.46 -5.21 17.45
CA PHE A 309 -15.49 -4.13 17.39
C PHE A 309 -15.78 -3.35 16.12
N ILE A 310 -16.60 -2.30 16.27
CA ILE A 310 -17.10 -1.51 15.15
C ILE A 310 -16.54 -0.10 15.26
N ASP A 311 -15.48 0.18 14.52
CA ASP A 311 -14.85 1.49 14.44
C ASP A 311 -15.52 2.39 13.41
N SER A 312 -15.29 3.70 13.49
CA SER A 312 -15.78 4.68 12.51
C SER A 312 -14.70 5.09 11.48
N CYS A 313 -13.70 4.24 11.23
CA CYS A 313 -12.59 4.58 10.34
C CYS A 313 -12.98 4.35 8.88
N PHE A 314 -12.59 5.22 7.96
CA PHE A 314 -12.87 5.00 6.53
C PHE A 314 -11.90 3.96 5.94
N THR A 315 -12.15 2.67 6.21
CA THR A 315 -11.25 1.56 5.89
C THR A 315 -12.02 0.32 5.42
N HIS A 316 -11.29 -0.62 4.80
CA HIS A 316 -11.79 -1.94 4.44
C HIS A 316 -10.66 -2.95 4.68
N CYS A 317 -10.96 -4.01 5.44
CA CYS A 317 -9.99 -4.96 6.00
C CYS A 317 -9.05 -4.37 7.06
N GLN A 318 -8.94 -5.06 8.20
CA GLN A 318 -8.17 -4.61 9.35
C GLN A 318 -7.23 -5.67 9.94
N THR A 319 -7.68 -6.93 9.96
CA THR A 319 -6.88 -8.04 10.49
C THR A 319 -5.60 -8.38 9.71
N PRO A 320 -5.52 -8.28 8.37
CA PRO A 320 -4.34 -8.73 7.63
C PRO A 320 -3.24 -7.67 7.51
N PHE A 321 -3.43 -6.46 8.06
CA PHE A 321 -2.48 -5.36 7.92
C PHE A 321 -1.91 -4.94 9.27
N ASP A 322 -0.59 -4.81 9.35
CA ASP A 322 0.10 -4.42 10.59
C ASP A 322 -0.40 -3.06 11.13
N ILE A 323 -0.67 -2.12 10.22
CA ILE A 323 -1.09 -0.75 10.55
C ILE A 323 -2.42 -0.71 11.31
N SER A 324 -3.42 -1.49 10.89
CA SER A 324 -4.74 -1.53 11.52
C SER A 324 -4.85 -2.60 12.62
N TRP A 325 -4.01 -3.64 12.58
CA TRP A 325 -4.00 -4.70 13.59
C TRP A 325 -3.41 -4.26 14.93
N ASN A 326 -2.13 -3.88 14.94
CA ASN A 326 -1.39 -3.60 16.17
C ASN A 326 -0.28 -2.57 15.94
N SER A 327 -0.69 -1.34 15.65
CA SER A 327 0.19 -0.19 15.50
C SER A 327 -0.44 1.03 16.19
N GLN A 328 0.28 2.15 16.23
CA GLN A 328 -0.27 3.41 16.73
C GLN A 328 -1.40 3.99 15.86
N ALA A 329 -1.52 3.55 14.61
CA ALA A 329 -2.63 3.88 13.71
C ALA A 329 -3.76 2.82 13.75
N SER A 330 -3.63 1.79 14.60
CA SER A 330 -4.72 0.84 14.82
C SER A 330 -5.90 1.56 15.46
N PRO A 331 -7.14 1.31 15.01
CA PRO A 331 -8.31 1.83 15.68
C PRO A 331 -8.35 1.39 17.14
N VAL A 332 -8.61 2.34 18.04
CA VAL A 332 -8.68 2.08 19.48
C VAL A 332 -10.08 2.38 19.98
N LEU A 333 -10.77 1.34 20.46
CA LEU A 333 -12.06 1.46 21.14
C LEU A 333 -11.91 0.92 22.57
N GLY A 334 -12.48 1.62 23.55
CA GLY A 334 -12.35 1.21 24.96
C GLY A 334 -10.91 1.13 25.48
N ASN A 335 -9.98 1.91 24.90
CA ASN A 335 -8.52 1.84 25.12
C ASN A 335 -7.84 0.55 24.67
N LYS A 336 -8.45 -0.19 23.75
CA LYS A 336 -7.86 -1.39 23.19
C LYS A 336 -7.71 -1.24 21.71
N THR A 337 -6.53 -1.55 21.19
CA THR A 337 -6.33 -1.75 19.75
C THR A 337 -7.19 -2.92 19.27
N VAL A 338 -7.32 -3.05 17.95
CA VAL A 338 -7.96 -4.21 17.33
C VAL A 338 -7.36 -5.53 17.86
N ALA A 339 -6.02 -5.62 17.92
CA ALA A 339 -5.33 -6.79 18.45
C ALA A 339 -5.64 -7.10 19.91
N GLU A 340 -5.60 -6.09 20.78
CA GLU A 340 -5.89 -6.23 22.21
C GLU A 340 -7.34 -6.66 22.45
N ALA A 341 -8.30 -6.04 21.76
CA ALA A 341 -9.71 -6.34 21.89
C ALA A 341 -10.05 -7.76 21.42
N ILE A 342 -9.49 -8.18 20.28
CA ILE A 342 -9.71 -9.53 19.74
C ILE A 342 -9.03 -10.59 20.61
N GLY A 343 -7.82 -10.32 21.10
CA GLY A 343 -7.14 -11.17 22.06
C GLY A 343 -7.96 -11.32 23.35
N ASP A 344 -8.46 -10.22 23.89
CA ASP A 344 -9.27 -10.23 25.12
C ASP A 344 -10.58 -11.00 24.96
N TRP A 345 -11.27 -10.82 23.84
CA TRP A 345 -12.48 -11.58 23.53
C TRP A 345 -12.18 -13.06 23.33
N TYR A 346 -11.13 -13.39 22.57
CA TYR A 346 -10.83 -14.77 22.23
C TYR A 346 -10.40 -15.57 23.47
N PHE A 347 -9.49 -15.02 24.26
CA PHE A 347 -8.97 -15.66 25.49
C PHE A 347 -9.85 -15.39 26.72
N GLU A 348 -11.00 -14.71 26.55
CA GLU A 348 -11.95 -14.40 27.61
C GLU A 348 -11.31 -13.61 28.76
N ARG A 349 -10.32 -12.76 28.43
CA ARG A 349 -9.74 -11.78 29.37
C ARG A 349 -10.71 -10.64 29.65
N SER A 350 -11.65 -10.38 28.73
CA SER A 350 -12.76 -9.43 28.88
C SER A 350 -14.07 -10.07 28.40
N TYR A 351 -15.11 -10.06 29.24
CA TYR A 351 -16.41 -10.66 28.91
C TYR A 351 -17.30 -9.80 27.99
N GLU A 352 -16.98 -8.51 27.84
CA GLU A 352 -17.73 -7.58 27.01
C GLU A 352 -16.76 -6.85 26.08
N VAL A 353 -16.54 -7.41 24.89
CA VAL A 353 -15.95 -6.68 23.76
C VAL A 353 -17.10 -6.40 22.80
N LYS A 354 -17.89 -5.38 23.11
CA LYS A 354 -19.06 -4.95 22.34
C LYS A 354 -18.97 -3.46 22.08
N GLU A 355 -17.86 -3.07 21.49
CA GLU A 355 -17.51 -1.69 21.23
C GLU A 355 -18.07 -1.30 19.86
N ILE A 356 -18.90 -0.26 19.84
CA ILE A 356 -19.36 0.42 18.63
C ILE A 356 -19.04 1.89 18.83
N ASP A 357 -18.20 2.43 17.96
CA ASP A 357 -17.77 3.81 18.03
C ASP A 357 -18.93 4.79 17.80
N CYS A 358 -18.85 6.01 18.33
CA CYS A 358 -19.88 7.05 18.21
C CYS A 358 -19.94 7.68 16.81
N ASP A 359 -21.03 8.41 16.52
CA ASP A 359 -21.08 9.33 15.38
C ASP A 359 -19.95 10.36 15.52
N PRO A 360 -19.01 10.47 14.56
CA PRO A 360 -17.98 11.49 14.63
C PRO A 360 -18.62 12.87 14.47
N PRO A 361 -18.23 13.90 15.25
CA PRO A 361 -18.65 15.26 14.96
C PRO A 361 -18.18 15.71 13.55
N PRO A 362 -18.84 16.72 12.94
CA PRO A 362 -18.59 17.16 11.56
C PRO A 362 -17.13 17.51 11.22
N THR A 363 -16.29 17.71 12.24
CA THR A 363 -14.91 18.20 12.16
C THR A 363 -13.86 17.14 12.48
N SER A 364 -14.22 15.89 12.79
CA SER A 364 -13.30 14.86 13.31
C SER A 364 -13.18 13.60 12.45
N TYR A 365 -13.59 13.62 11.19
CA TYR A 365 -13.56 12.45 10.29
C TYR A 365 -12.15 12.05 9.81
N VAL A 366 -11.08 12.43 10.54
CA VAL A 366 -9.71 12.35 10.04
C VAL A 366 -8.80 11.75 11.11
N PHE A 367 -8.38 10.51 10.86
CA PHE A 367 -7.55 9.61 11.67
C PHE A 367 -8.24 8.95 12.87
N CYS A 368 -8.45 7.64 12.75
CA CYS A 368 -8.68 6.74 13.87
C CYS A 368 -7.36 6.39 14.56
N PRO A 369 -7.02 7.08 15.64
CA PRO A 369 -6.42 6.34 16.73
C PRO A 369 -7.18 6.49 18.05
N HIS A 370 -8.07 7.47 18.23
CA HIS A 370 -8.70 7.69 19.54
C HIS A 370 -10.11 8.28 19.46
N THR A 371 -11.13 7.44 19.58
CA THR A 371 -12.51 7.88 19.80
C THR A 371 -13.02 7.27 21.11
N ARG A 372 -13.19 8.12 22.14
CA ARG A 372 -13.95 7.78 23.36
C ARG A 372 -15.24 8.59 23.40
N CYS A 373 -16.36 7.90 23.51
CA CYS A 373 -17.64 8.51 23.83
C CYS A 373 -17.65 8.98 25.29
N GLY A 374 -17.72 10.30 25.51
CA GLY A 374 -18.09 10.89 26.80
C GLY A 374 -16.96 11.07 27.80
N TYR A 375 -16.09 12.06 27.59
CA TYR A 375 -15.54 12.88 28.67
C TYR A 375 -15.32 14.30 28.13
N GLY A 376 -15.88 15.29 28.81
CA GLY A 376 -15.69 16.69 28.45
C GLY A 376 -14.24 17.11 28.63
N ARG A 377 -13.80 18.01 27.74
CA ARG A 377 -12.60 18.86 27.82
C ARG A 377 -11.60 18.45 28.90
N ASP A 378 -10.58 17.72 28.47
CA ASP A 378 -9.23 18.18 28.75
C ASP A 378 -8.54 18.34 27.39
N ALA A 379 -8.01 19.53 27.16
CA ALA A 379 -7.39 19.89 25.91
C ALA A 379 -6.27 18.89 25.56
N ASP A 380 -6.34 18.28 24.38
CA ASP A 380 -5.15 17.74 23.75
C ASP A 380 -4.08 18.84 23.77
N PRO A 381 -2.86 18.55 24.23
CA PRO A 381 -1.81 19.54 24.16
C PRO A 381 -1.59 19.85 22.67
N PRO A 382 -1.44 21.13 22.29
CA PRO A 382 -1.37 21.53 20.89
C PRO A 382 -0.29 20.74 20.14
N ALA A 383 -0.46 20.56 18.81
CA ALA A 383 0.52 19.92 17.92
C ALA A 383 1.95 20.51 18.03
N SER A 384 2.09 21.71 18.62
CA SER A 384 3.38 22.30 19.01
C SER A 384 4.11 21.55 20.13
N SER A 385 3.43 20.71 20.92
CA SER A 385 4.00 19.96 22.04
C SER A 385 4.61 18.62 21.61
N ILE A 386 4.08 17.97 20.55
CA ILE A 386 4.55 16.68 20.03
C ILE A 386 5.90 16.83 19.31
N CYS A 387 6.12 17.96 18.62
CA CYS A 387 7.37 18.24 17.92
C CYS A 387 8.33 19.13 18.76
N GLY A 388 7.99 19.49 20.01
CA GLY A 388 8.71 20.45 20.85
C GLY A 388 9.39 19.88 22.11
N ALA A 389 9.10 18.63 22.52
CA ALA A 389 9.71 18.03 23.71
C ALA A 389 10.97 17.22 23.36
N LEU A 390 11.95 17.23 24.27
CA LEU A 390 13.12 16.32 24.31
C LEU A 390 12.73 14.82 24.47
N ALA A 391 11.44 14.49 24.42
CA ALA A 391 10.91 13.13 24.43
C ALA A 391 10.59 12.69 22.99
N ALA A 392 10.96 11.46 22.64
CA ALA A 392 10.87 10.94 21.28
C ALA A 392 9.40 10.92 20.77
N PRO A 393 9.07 11.59 19.65
CA PRO A 393 7.78 11.43 19.00
C PRO A 393 7.59 9.99 18.50
N ALA A 394 6.32 9.59 18.40
CA ALA A 394 5.88 8.34 17.78
C ALA A 394 6.47 8.17 16.37
N PRO A 395 7.01 6.99 15.99
CA PRO A 395 7.64 6.78 14.68
C PRO A 395 6.64 7.03 13.54
N GLY A 396 6.99 7.91 12.61
CA GLY A 396 6.11 8.27 11.48
C GLY A 396 5.07 9.33 11.79
N SER A 397 5.23 10.09 12.89
CA SER A 397 4.36 11.23 13.20
C SER A 397 4.57 12.37 12.20
N ARG A 398 3.47 12.91 11.66
CA ARG A 398 3.48 14.10 10.81
C ARG A 398 3.68 15.36 11.66
N CYS A 399 4.79 16.08 11.45
CA CYS A 399 5.00 17.40 12.01
C CYS A 399 4.57 18.47 10.97
N PRO A 400 3.48 19.22 11.22
CA PRO A 400 3.21 20.41 10.42
C PRO A 400 4.25 21.50 10.75
N LEU A 401 4.74 22.22 9.74
CA LEU A 401 5.57 23.40 10.00
C LEU A 401 4.72 24.49 10.67
N ASN A 402 5.00 24.78 11.94
CA ASN A 402 4.39 25.89 12.68
C ASN A 402 5.39 27.03 12.80
N GLY A 403 5.58 27.79 11.72
CA GLY A 403 6.43 28.98 11.73
C GLY A 403 6.95 29.36 10.35
N SER A 404 6.92 30.66 10.04
CA SER A 404 7.28 31.28 8.75
C SER A 404 6.31 30.97 7.61
N GLY A 405 5.23 31.77 7.49
CA GLY A 405 4.17 31.65 6.48
C GLY A 405 4.57 31.87 5.01
N THR A 406 5.71 31.34 4.58
CA THR A 406 6.27 31.44 3.22
C THR A 406 6.43 30.09 2.53
N GLY A 407 6.57 29.00 3.28
CA GLY A 407 6.56 27.63 2.73
C GLY A 407 5.12 27.14 2.63
N LEU A 408 4.61 26.98 1.42
CA LEU A 408 3.23 26.58 1.15
C LEU A 408 3.21 25.52 0.05
N CYS A 409 2.38 24.49 0.22
CA CYS A 409 2.06 23.58 -0.87
C CYS A 409 1.31 24.31 -1.99
N LEU A 410 1.16 23.67 -3.16
CA LEU A 410 0.46 24.27 -4.32
C LEU A 410 -0.91 24.88 -3.96
N ASP A 411 -1.66 24.25 -3.04
CA ASP A 411 -2.98 24.69 -2.57
C ASP A 411 -2.96 25.75 -1.44
N GLY A 412 -1.79 26.19 -1.01
CA GLY A 412 -1.62 27.12 0.11
C GLY A 412 -1.66 26.47 1.50
N SER A 413 -1.73 25.14 1.61
CA SER A 413 -1.60 24.45 2.90
C SER A 413 -0.14 24.42 3.39
N PRO A 414 0.09 24.37 4.72
CA PRO A 414 1.45 24.28 5.24
C PRO A 414 2.10 22.94 4.89
N PRO A 415 3.35 22.90 4.43
CA PRO A 415 4.05 21.65 4.16
C PRO A 415 4.27 20.85 5.45
N GLY A 416 4.63 19.58 5.29
CA GLY A 416 4.89 18.70 6.43
C GLY A 416 6.01 17.71 6.15
N TYR A 417 6.54 17.15 7.23
CA TYR A 417 7.49 16.06 7.18
C TYR A 417 7.15 15.02 8.25
N HIS A 418 7.67 13.81 8.07
CA HIS A 418 7.56 12.72 9.04
C HIS A 418 8.91 12.50 9.69
N LEU A 419 8.93 12.29 11.01
CA LEU A 419 10.15 12.09 11.78
C LEU A 419 10.07 10.78 12.57
N GLN A 420 11.13 9.97 12.46
CA GLN A 420 11.41 8.84 13.34
C GLN A 420 12.76 9.10 14.03
N ARG A 421 12.76 9.20 15.36
CA ARG A 421 13.99 9.49 16.12
C ARG A 421 14.95 8.29 16.11
N GLY A 422 16.23 8.61 16.06
CA GLY A 422 17.30 7.64 16.20
C GLY A 422 17.48 7.18 17.65
N PHE A 423 18.26 6.12 17.84
CA PHE A 423 18.54 5.54 19.15
C PHE A 423 19.97 5.00 19.24
N GLY A 424 20.47 4.87 20.47
CA GLY A 424 21.83 4.39 20.73
C GLY A 424 22.88 5.24 20.01
N SER A 425 23.81 4.61 19.30
CA SER A 425 24.88 5.31 18.57
C SER A 425 24.39 6.23 17.43
N GLY A 426 23.15 6.04 16.95
CA GLY A 426 22.56 6.82 15.86
C GLY A 426 21.75 8.04 16.30
N GLU A 427 21.66 8.33 17.61
CA GLU A 427 20.89 9.47 18.15
C GLU A 427 21.37 10.84 17.61
N HIS A 428 22.64 10.94 17.22
CA HIS A 428 23.26 12.13 16.63
C HIS A 428 23.56 11.98 15.13
N SER A 429 22.94 10.99 14.48
CA SER A 429 23.06 10.76 13.04
C SER A 429 21.71 10.95 12.38
N TRP A 430 21.69 11.57 11.20
CA TRP A 430 20.46 12.03 10.55
C TRP A 430 20.40 11.62 9.09
N LEU A 431 19.26 11.10 8.66
CA LEU A 431 18.92 10.81 7.28
C LEU A 431 17.69 11.64 6.90
N ILE A 432 17.84 12.57 5.97
CA ILE A 432 16.76 13.38 5.42
C ILE A 432 16.43 12.82 4.04
N TYR A 433 15.19 12.40 3.83
CA TYR A 433 14.71 11.81 2.60
C TYR A 433 13.68 12.73 1.93
N LEU A 434 13.92 13.11 0.68
CA LEU A 434 13.03 13.92 -0.13
C LEU A 434 12.11 13.02 -0.95
N GLU A 435 10.80 13.13 -0.72
CA GLU A 435 9.79 12.43 -1.52
C GLU A 435 9.82 12.91 -2.98
N GLY A 436 9.52 11.99 -3.91
CA GLY A 436 9.40 12.28 -5.34
C GLY A 436 7.96 12.14 -5.83
N GLY A 437 7.72 12.45 -7.11
CA GLY A 437 6.39 12.30 -7.70
C GLY A 437 6.19 13.08 -8.99
N ALA A 438 7.18 13.09 -9.89
CA ALA A 438 7.19 13.90 -11.11
C ALA A 438 7.00 15.42 -10.88
N TRP A 439 6.56 16.16 -11.90
CA TRP A 439 6.44 17.62 -11.89
C TRP A 439 5.11 18.06 -12.48
N CYS A 440 4.78 19.33 -12.26
CA CYS A 440 3.77 20.03 -13.06
C CYS A 440 4.42 21.21 -13.78
N ASP A 441 4.09 21.39 -15.06
CA ASP A 441 4.81 22.25 -16.00
C ASP A 441 3.91 23.29 -16.69
N THR A 442 2.60 23.22 -16.43
CA THR A 442 1.57 24.15 -16.90
C THR A 442 0.60 24.48 -15.76
N ILE A 443 -0.09 25.63 -15.85
CA ILE A 443 -1.14 26.01 -14.87
C ILE A 443 -2.17 24.90 -14.71
N GLU A 444 -2.64 24.32 -15.81
CA GLU A 444 -3.61 23.22 -15.79
C GLU A 444 -3.08 21.98 -15.06
N SER A 445 -1.87 21.52 -15.40
CA SER A 445 -1.25 20.37 -14.72
C SER A 445 -1.04 20.63 -13.21
N CYS A 446 -0.64 21.85 -12.83
CA CYS A 446 -0.43 22.23 -11.45
C CYS A 446 -1.74 22.41 -10.68
N SER A 447 -2.79 22.91 -11.34
CA SER A 447 -4.15 22.99 -10.80
C SER A 447 -4.68 21.60 -10.46
N ASN A 448 -4.58 20.67 -11.42
CA ASN A 448 -4.95 19.28 -11.18
C ASN A 448 -4.11 18.63 -10.08
N ARG A 449 -2.84 18.99 -9.98
CA ARG A 449 -1.96 18.46 -8.93
C ARG A 449 -2.27 19.01 -7.55
N LYS A 450 -2.73 20.25 -7.41
CA LYS A 450 -3.07 20.88 -6.11
C LYS A 450 -4.17 20.12 -5.36
N THR A 451 -4.99 19.35 -6.09
CA THR A 451 -6.08 18.51 -5.53
C THR A 451 -5.62 17.09 -5.16
N THR A 452 -4.32 16.83 -5.11
CA THR A 452 -3.71 15.54 -4.75
C THR A 452 -2.76 15.68 -3.56
N GLU A 453 -2.31 14.58 -2.97
CA GLU A 453 -1.28 14.59 -1.91
C GLU A 453 0.05 15.24 -2.35
N LEU A 454 0.32 15.27 -3.66
CA LEU A 454 1.51 15.87 -4.25
C LEU A 454 1.40 17.38 -4.52
N GLY A 455 0.31 18.00 -4.07
CA GLY A 455 0.05 19.44 -4.18
C GLY A 455 -0.69 20.04 -2.98
N SER A 456 -1.22 19.21 -2.07
CA SER A 456 -1.82 19.66 -0.82
C SER A 456 -1.41 18.75 0.33
N SER A 457 -0.89 19.38 1.39
CA SER A 457 -0.61 18.66 2.63
C SER A 457 -1.90 18.14 3.29
N LYS A 458 -3.08 18.69 2.99
CA LYS A 458 -4.36 18.21 3.56
C LYS A 458 -4.68 16.78 3.11
N LEU A 459 -4.10 16.36 2.00
CA LEU A 459 -4.34 15.07 1.35
C LEU A 459 -3.21 14.07 1.59
N MET A 460 -2.13 14.46 2.25
CA MET A 460 -1.00 13.57 2.57
C MET A 460 -1.37 12.51 3.61
N GLU A 461 -1.08 11.25 3.28
CA GLU A 461 -1.24 10.11 4.18
C GLU A 461 -0.03 9.93 5.14
N ALA A 462 -0.11 8.94 6.04
CA ALA A 462 1.03 8.56 6.87
C ALA A 462 2.18 8.00 6.00
N GLN A 463 3.43 8.19 6.44
CA GLN A 463 4.59 7.70 5.71
C GLN A 463 5.19 6.46 6.36
N GLU A 464 5.25 5.36 5.61
CA GLU A 464 6.02 4.17 6.01
C GLU A 464 7.53 4.38 5.89
N PHE A 465 8.28 3.82 6.83
CA PHE A 465 9.74 3.88 6.91
C PHE A 465 10.32 2.52 6.52
N GLU A 466 10.65 2.35 5.24
CA GLU A 466 11.11 1.10 4.64
C GLU A 466 12.48 1.26 3.95
N GLY A 467 13.12 0.15 3.53
CA GLY A 467 14.43 0.20 2.86
C GLY A 467 15.48 0.95 3.68
N ILE A 468 16.10 1.98 3.10
CA ILE A 468 17.08 2.85 3.79
C ILE A 468 16.49 3.61 4.99
N LEU A 469 15.16 3.72 5.10
CA LEU A 469 14.47 4.34 6.22
C LEU A 469 14.07 3.33 7.32
N SER A 470 14.16 2.02 7.06
CA SER A 470 13.75 0.98 8.01
C SER A 470 14.55 1.04 9.31
N ASN A 471 13.92 0.81 10.46
CA ASN A 471 14.57 0.63 11.77
C ASN A 471 14.98 -0.83 12.04
N ASN A 472 14.65 -1.74 11.14
CA ASN A 472 15.07 -3.11 11.21
C ASN A 472 16.53 -3.23 10.76
N GLN A 473 17.43 -3.61 11.67
CA GLN A 473 18.85 -3.75 11.39
C GLN A 473 19.16 -4.79 10.30
N THR A 474 18.32 -5.83 10.12
CA THR A 474 18.53 -6.82 9.06
C THR A 474 18.21 -6.26 7.68
N VAL A 475 17.30 -5.28 7.60
CA VAL A 475 16.96 -4.56 6.36
C VAL A 475 17.91 -3.38 6.13
N ASN A 476 18.29 -2.66 7.18
CA ASN A 476 19.04 -1.41 7.08
C ASN A 476 20.24 -1.41 8.04
N SER A 477 21.23 -2.24 7.76
CA SER A 477 22.34 -2.51 8.68
C SER A 477 23.07 -1.27 9.21
N ASP A 478 23.24 -0.25 8.37
CA ASP A 478 24.11 0.89 8.66
C ASP A 478 23.36 2.15 9.14
N PHE A 479 22.09 2.32 8.75
CA PHE A 479 21.30 3.52 9.07
C PHE A 479 20.07 3.24 9.95
N TYR A 480 19.85 1.98 10.38
CA TYR A 480 18.62 1.59 11.10
C TYR A 480 18.34 2.41 12.36
N ASN A 481 19.36 2.86 13.07
CA ASN A 481 19.23 3.56 14.34
C ASN A 481 19.40 5.08 14.24
N TRP A 482 19.45 5.63 13.02
CA TRP A 482 19.55 7.07 12.79
C TRP A 482 18.21 7.79 12.97
N ASN A 483 18.26 9.10 13.21
CA ASN A 483 17.09 9.95 13.01
C ASN A 483 16.74 9.94 11.53
N LYS A 484 15.51 9.63 11.18
CA LYS A 484 15.04 9.60 9.79
C LYS A 484 13.92 10.60 9.61
N VAL A 485 14.04 11.41 8.57
CA VAL A 485 13.04 12.40 8.18
C VAL A 485 12.60 12.12 6.77
N VAL A 486 11.29 12.14 6.51
CA VAL A 486 10.74 12.18 5.15
C VAL A 486 10.05 13.51 4.94
N ILE A 487 10.63 14.37 4.12
CA ILE A 487 10.03 15.65 3.72
C ILE A 487 9.05 15.36 2.58
N ARG A 488 7.77 15.68 2.79
CA ARG A 488 6.71 15.39 1.82
C ARG A 488 6.72 16.39 0.69
N TYR A 489 6.50 15.89 -0.53
CA TYR A 489 6.62 16.64 -1.76
C TYR A 489 5.28 17.23 -2.18
N CYS A 490 5.15 18.56 -2.16
CA CYS A 490 3.91 19.25 -2.51
C CYS A 490 4.06 20.54 -3.33
N ASP A 491 5.25 20.79 -3.90
CA ASP A 491 5.51 22.01 -4.69
C ASP A 491 5.48 21.78 -6.20
N GLY A 492 5.67 20.54 -6.67
CA GLY A 492 5.65 20.22 -8.10
C GLY A 492 6.89 20.64 -8.89
N ALA A 493 7.97 21.10 -8.23
CA ALA A 493 9.24 21.50 -8.83
C ALA A 493 10.47 20.94 -8.10
N SER A 494 10.46 19.72 -7.56
CA SER A 494 11.63 19.17 -6.84
C SER A 494 12.17 20.10 -5.74
N PHE A 495 11.28 20.70 -4.95
CA PHE A 495 11.63 21.67 -3.90
C PHE A 495 12.43 22.88 -4.41
N SER A 496 12.20 23.35 -5.65
CA SER A 496 13.02 24.42 -6.25
C SER A 496 12.27 25.71 -6.60
N GLY A 497 10.94 25.66 -6.72
CA GLY A 497 10.14 26.81 -7.13
C GLY A 497 10.12 27.93 -6.08
N ASN A 498 10.02 29.17 -6.55
CA ASN A 498 9.71 30.34 -5.72
C ASN A 498 8.92 31.39 -6.52
N ALA A 499 7.67 31.05 -6.83
CA ALA A 499 6.73 31.89 -7.56
C ALA A 499 5.29 31.68 -7.09
N GLU A 500 4.38 32.51 -7.62
CA GLU A 500 2.94 32.34 -7.51
C GLU A 500 2.30 32.59 -8.87
N ALA A 501 1.19 31.93 -9.14
CA ALA A 501 0.37 32.16 -10.32
C ALA A 501 -1.11 32.11 -9.98
N GLN A 502 -1.93 32.71 -10.84
CA GLN A 502 -3.39 32.59 -10.74
C GLN A 502 -3.83 31.30 -11.42
N ASP A 503 -4.70 30.57 -10.74
CA ASP A 503 -5.35 29.38 -11.26
C ASP A 503 -6.62 29.72 -12.05
N GLN A 504 -7.14 28.76 -12.82
CA GLN A 504 -8.34 28.88 -13.63
C GLN A 504 -9.60 29.19 -12.82
N ASP A 505 -9.64 28.77 -11.55
CA ASP A 505 -10.73 29.02 -10.60
C ASP A 505 -10.57 30.36 -9.83
N GLY A 506 -9.51 31.14 -10.12
CA GLY A 506 -9.20 32.41 -9.46
C GLY A 506 -8.48 32.25 -8.12
N SER A 507 -8.13 31.04 -7.70
CA SER A 507 -7.25 30.80 -6.55
C SER A 507 -5.78 31.00 -6.92
N THR A 508 -4.91 31.12 -5.91
CA THR A 508 -3.46 31.25 -6.12
C THR A 508 -2.79 29.88 -6.03
N LEU A 509 -2.00 29.53 -7.04
CA LEU A 509 -1.06 28.42 -7.00
C LEU A 509 0.25 28.91 -6.37
N HIS A 510 0.70 28.22 -5.32
CA HIS A 510 1.91 28.56 -4.60
C HIS A 510 3.07 27.64 -4.98
N PHE A 511 3.97 28.11 -5.84
CA PHE A 511 5.19 27.38 -6.23
C PHE A 511 6.30 27.69 -5.23
N ARG A 512 6.25 27.09 -4.04
CA ARG A 512 7.13 27.44 -2.91
C ARG A 512 8.12 26.35 -2.51
N GLY A 513 8.52 25.50 -3.45
CA GLY A 513 9.46 24.40 -3.20
C GLY A 513 10.73 24.80 -2.45
N LEU A 514 11.40 25.88 -2.88
CA LEU A 514 12.61 26.39 -2.21
C LEU A 514 12.31 26.86 -0.79
N ARG A 515 11.15 27.49 -0.57
CA ARG A 515 10.74 27.96 0.76
C ARG A 515 10.39 26.80 1.69
N ILE A 516 9.78 25.75 1.15
CA ILE A 516 9.50 24.51 1.89
C ILE A 516 10.84 23.88 2.32
N TRP A 517 11.79 23.69 1.40
CA TRP A 517 13.11 23.14 1.73
C TRP A 517 13.81 23.92 2.85
N GLN A 518 13.86 25.25 2.73
CA GLN A 518 14.48 26.12 3.73
C GLN A 518 13.80 26.01 5.09
N ALA A 519 12.48 26.16 5.12
CA ALA A 519 11.72 26.17 6.38
C ALA A 519 11.80 24.81 7.10
N VAL A 520 11.68 23.70 6.37
CA VAL A 520 11.81 22.37 6.98
C VAL A 520 13.23 22.15 7.49
N LEU A 521 14.25 22.50 6.71
CA LEU A 521 15.64 22.27 7.13
C LEU A 521 15.99 23.11 8.37
N ASP A 522 15.59 24.38 8.42
CA ASP A 522 15.81 25.26 9.56
C ASP A 522 15.11 24.72 10.83
N GLU A 523 13.87 24.25 10.71
CA GLU A 523 13.18 23.59 11.82
C GLU A 523 13.89 22.31 12.28
N LEU A 524 14.40 21.48 11.36
CA LEU A 524 15.18 20.29 11.72
C LEU A 524 16.49 20.66 12.43
N MET A 525 17.16 21.74 12.01
CA MET A 525 18.37 22.26 12.66
C MET A 525 18.08 22.60 14.12
N GLU A 526 16.97 23.27 14.41
CA GLU A 526 16.51 23.56 15.77
C GLU A 526 16.15 22.28 16.56
N LYS A 527 15.61 21.26 15.88
CA LYS A 527 15.23 19.97 16.50
C LYS A 527 16.39 18.98 16.69
N GLY A 528 17.62 19.43 16.51
CA GLY A 528 18.83 18.67 16.85
C GLY A 528 19.71 18.30 15.65
N LEU A 529 19.29 18.55 14.40
CA LEU A 529 20.14 18.33 13.22
C LEU A 529 21.41 19.20 13.28
N ALA A 530 21.36 20.39 13.87
CA ALA A 530 22.53 21.25 14.04
C ALA A 530 23.65 20.61 14.90
N SER A 531 23.30 19.64 15.74
CA SER A 531 24.24 18.88 16.59
C SER A 531 24.66 17.54 15.98
N ALA A 532 24.27 17.26 14.74
CA ALA A 532 24.55 15.99 14.08
C ALA A 532 26.05 15.77 13.91
N LYS A 533 26.50 14.53 14.13
CA LYS A 533 27.86 14.07 13.80
C LYS A 533 27.93 13.53 12.38
N GLN A 534 26.80 13.04 11.88
CA GLN A 534 26.65 12.43 10.56
C GLN A 534 25.30 12.83 9.98
N ALA A 535 25.27 13.17 8.70
CA ALA A 535 24.07 13.59 8.01
C ALA A 535 24.06 13.07 6.55
N LEU A 536 22.94 12.48 6.13
CA LEU A 536 22.73 11.99 4.77
C LEU A 536 21.48 12.62 4.18
N LEU A 537 21.62 13.36 3.09
CA LEU A 537 20.49 13.80 2.27
C LEU A 537 20.25 12.76 1.18
N SER A 538 19.04 12.26 1.08
CA SER A 538 18.61 11.26 0.09
C SER A 538 17.25 11.65 -0.48
N GLY A 539 16.84 10.97 -1.54
CA GLY A 539 15.52 11.13 -2.14
C GLY A 539 15.43 10.36 -3.44
N CYS A 540 14.21 10.02 -3.85
CA CYS A 540 13.98 9.32 -5.10
C CYS A 540 13.27 10.19 -6.15
N SER A 541 13.58 9.99 -7.44
CA SER A 541 12.81 10.53 -8.57
C SER A 541 12.93 12.06 -8.58
N ALA A 542 11.82 12.79 -8.58
CA ALA A 542 11.83 14.23 -8.36
C ALA A 542 12.55 14.62 -7.04
N GLY A 543 12.49 13.80 -6.00
CA GLY A 543 13.25 13.97 -4.76
C GLY A 543 14.74 13.64 -4.89
N GLY A 544 15.11 12.74 -5.82
CA GLY A 544 16.49 12.47 -6.20
C GLY A 544 17.11 13.64 -6.95
N LEU A 545 16.35 14.25 -7.87
CA LEU A 545 16.74 15.52 -8.50
C LEU A 545 16.85 16.65 -7.46
N ALA A 546 15.90 16.74 -6.52
CA ALA A 546 15.94 17.70 -5.42
C ALA A 546 17.19 17.50 -4.54
N THR A 547 17.59 16.26 -4.29
CA THR A 547 18.82 15.94 -3.56
C THR A 547 20.04 16.53 -4.28
N LEU A 548 20.13 16.43 -5.60
CA LEU A 548 21.20 17.07 -6.39
C LEU A 548 21.15 18.60 -6.29
N LEU A 549 19.97 19.20 -6.46
CA LEU A 549 19.77 20.65 -6.42
C LEU A 549 20.21 21.25 -5.07
N HIS A 550 19.87 20.58 -3.97
CA HIS A 550 20.10 21.10 -2.61
C HIS A 550 21.35 20.55 -1.93
N CYS A 551 22.10 19.64 -2.56
CA CYS A 551 23.23 18.96 -1.91
C CYS A 551 24.31 19.91 -1.36
N ASN A 552 24.73 20.90 -2.16
CA ASN A 552 25.70 21.90 -1.69
C ASN A 552 25.15 22.75 -0.54
N ASP A 553 23.86 23.14 -0.61
CA ASP A 553 23.19 23.95 0.41
C ASP A 553 23.10 23.17 1.74
N PHE A 554 22.71 21.91 1.67
CA PHE A 554 22.68 20.98 2.80
C PHE A 554 24.06 20.77 3.42
N HIS A 555 25.06 20.45 2.60
CA HIS A 555 26.43 20.24 3.08
C HIS A 555 27.01 21.50 3.75
N ALA A 556 26.69 22.69 3.24
CA ALA A 556 27.13 23.95 3.79
C ALA A 556 26.48 24.33 5.14
N ARG A 557 25.42 23.62 5.58
CA ARG A 557 24.82 23.83 6.92
C ARG A 557 25.67 23.28 8.06
N PHE A 558 26.67 22.45 7.77
CA PHE A 558 27.46 21.77 8.78
C PHE A 558 28.92 22.23 8.81
N PRO A 559 29.58 22.21 9.99
CA PRO A 559 31.03 22.32 10.09
C PRO A 559 31.75 21.21 9.31
N LYS A 560 33.01 21.43 8.94
CA LYS A 560 33.81 20.49 8.13
C LYS A 560 34.02 19.13 8.81
N GLU A 561 33.88 19.07 10.13
CA GLU A 561 34.06 17.87 10.95
C GLU A 561 32.85 16.92 10.88
N VAL A 562 31.68 17.42 10.46
CA VAL A 562 30.47 16.62 10.30
C VAL A 562 30.50 15.92 8.95
N SER A 563 30.33 14.60 8.94
CA SER A 563 30.19 13.85 7.69
C SER A 563 28.78 14.08 7.12
N ALA A 564 28.63 15.10 6.26
CA ALA A 564 27.40 15.42 5.56
C ALA A 564 27.52 15.05 4.07
N LYS A 565 26.76 14.06 3.59
CA LYS A 565 26.84 13.52 2.22
C LYS A 565 25.47 13.42 1.55
N CYS A 566 25.44 13.21 0.22
CA CYS A 566 24.21 13.14 -0.56
C CYS A 566 24.06 11.81 -1.34
N LEU A 567 22.83 11.32 -1.47
CA LEU A 567 22.48 10.06 -2.12
C LEU A 567 21.23 10.25 -3.01
N PRO A 568 21.36 10.84 -4.21
CA PRO A 568 20.26 10.88 -5.16
C PRO A 568 19.98 9.48 -5.73
N ASP A 569 18.73 9.04 -5.62
CA ASP A 569 18.21 7.79 -6.19
C ASP A 569 17.26 8.11 -7.36
N ALA A 570 17.48 7.49 -8.52
CA ALA A 570 16.65 7.68 -9.72
C ALA A 570 16.42 9.17 -10.09
N GLY A 571 17.41 10.02 -9.80
CA GLY A 571 17.31 11.49 -9.90
C GLY A 571 17.88 12.06 -11.20
N ILE A 572 18.43 11.21 -12.08
CA ILE A 572 19.10 11.64 -13.31
C ILE A 572 18.18 11.40 -14.50
N PHE A 573 17.49 12.45 -14.89
CA PHE A 573 16.60 12.46 -16.06
C PHE A 573 17.35 13.02 -17.27
N LEU A 574 17.48 12.21 -18.31
CA LEU A 574 18.05 12.63 -19.59
C LEU A 574 17.09 13.46 -20.43
N ASP A 575 17.65 14.41 -21.16
CA ASP A 575 16.94 15.08 -22.24
C ASP A 575 17.24 14.37 -23.56
N ILE A 576 16.22 13.68 -24.07
CA ILE A 576 16.28 12.82 -25.25
C ILE A 576 15.02 13.01 -26.10
N GLU A 577 15.15 12.66 -27.38
CA GLU A 577 13.99 12.51 -28.26
C GLU A 577 13.29 11.18 -27.98
N ASP A 578 11.96 11.23 -27.95
CA ASP A 578 11.09 10.07 -27.94
C ASP A 578 11.04 9.40 -29.33
N LEU A 579 10.30 8.29 -29.43
CA LEU A 579 10.15 7.55 -30.70
C LEU A 579 9.45 8.33 -31.83
N SER A 580 8.83 9.48 -31.52
CA SER A 580 8.24 10.41 -32.48
C SER A 580 9.15 11.60 -32.82
N GLY A 581 10.34 11.68 -32.23
CA GLY A 581 11.29 12.78 -32.40
C GLY A 581 11.05 13.99 -31.51
N LYS A 582 10.21 13.87 -30.47
CA LYS A 582 9.91 14.99 -29.54
C LYS A 582 10.75 14.91 -28.28
N ARG A 583 11.20 16.07 -27.78
CA ARG A 583 11.93 16.18 -26.50
C ARG A 583 10.96 16.46 -25.35
N LEU A 584 10.27 15.43 -24.89
CA LEU A 584 9.22 15.57 -23.86
C LEU A 584 9.79 16.02 -22.51
N MET A 585 10.90 15.42 -22.05
CA MET A 585 11.52 15.80 -20.78
C MET A 585 11.99 17.26 -20.80
N TRP A 586 12.52 17.73 -21.94
CA TRP A 586 12.84 19.15 -22.13
C TRP A 586 11.60 20.03 -22.00
N SER A 587 10.47 19.66 -22.62
CA SER A 587 9.23 20.43 -22.53
C SER A 587 8.76 20.56 -21.07
N VAL A 588 8.74 19.44 -20.34
CA VAL A 588 8.35 19.41 -18.92
C VAL A 588 9.28 20.27 -18.07
N PHE A 589 10.59 20.07 -18.18
CA PHE A 589 11.54 20.88 -17.41
C PHE A 589 11.53 22.34 -17.80
N ASN A 590 11.36 22.68 -19.08
CA ASN A 590 11.20 24.07 -19.51
C ASN A 590 9.93 24.68 -18.91
N GLY A 591 8.79 23.99 -18.97
CA GLY A 591 7.56 24.47 -18.36
C GLY A 591 7.71 24.67 -16.85
N THR A 592 8.22 23.68 -16.12
CA THR A 592 8.46 23.78 -14.67
C THR A 592 9.43 24.91 -14.31
N VAL A 593 10.57 25.02 -15.01
CA VAL A 593 11.60 26.04 -14.75
C VAL A 593 11.07 27.45 -14.93
N GLN A 594 10.33 27.67 -16.02
CA GLN A 594 9.81 29.00 -16.37
C GLN A 594 8.59 29.37 -15.50
N LEU A 595 7.65 28.44 -15.32
CA LEU A 595 6.42 28.68 -14.56
C LEU A 595 6.71 28.91 -13.07
N GLN A 596 7.60 28.11 -12.49
CA GLN A 596 7.81 28.07 -11.05
C GLN A 596 9.02 28.88 -10.57
N ASN A 597 9.72 29.56 -11.50
CA ASN A 597 10.89 30.40 -11.23
C ASN A 597 11.99 29.70 -10.41
N VAL A 598 12.49 28.57 -10.90
CA VAL A 598 13.45 27.72 -10.16
C VAL A 598 14.90 28.25 -10.16
N SER A 599 15.15 29.44 -10.69
CA SER A 599 16.51 29.95 -10.97
C SER A 599 17.38 30.11 -9.72
N GLU A 600 16.76 30.26 -8.54
CA GLU A 600 17.48 30.51 -7.29
C GLU A 600 18.30 29.30 -6.81
N VAL A 601 17.90 28.07 -7.15
CA VAL A 601 18.63 26.85 -6.75
C VAL A 601 19.65 26.39 -7.78
N LEU A 602 19.66 26.99 -8.97
CA LEU A 602 20.50 26.56 -10.08
C LEU A 602 21.95 27.07 -9.91
N PRO A 603 22.96 26.32 -10.39
CA PRO A 603 24.35 26.76 -10.31
C PRO A 603 24.58 28.08 -11.07
N LYS A 604 25.11 29.09 -10.38
CA LYS A 604 25.33 30.43 -10.94
C LYS A 604 26.30 30.42 -12.13
N ASP A 605 27.30 29.56 -12.09
CA ASP A 605 28.28 29.37 -13.16
C ASP A 605 27.67 28.69 -14.40
N CYS A 606 26.66 27.85 -14.21
CA CYS A 606 25.85 27.32 -15.31
C CYS A 606 24.96 28.42 -15.91
N LEU A 607 24.21 29.16 -15.08
CA LEU A 607 23.33 30.25 -15.53
C LEU A 607 24.06 31.37 -16.27
N ALA A 608 25.36 31.54 -16.03
CA ALA A 608 26.19 32.50 -16.77
C ALA A 608 26.48 32.07 -18.23
N LYS A 609 26.23 30.80 -18.58
CA LYS A 609 26.66 30.20 -19.85
C LYS A 609 25.55 29.48 -20.62
N LYS A 610 24.49 29.06 -19.93
CA LYS A 610 23.43 28.18 -20.44
C LYS A 610 22.06 28.68 -20.04
N ASP A 611 21.03 28.19 -20.74
CA ASP A 611 19.65 28.46 -20.35
C ASP A 611 19.29 27.80 -19.00
N ARG A 612 18.30 28.36 -18.30
CA ARG A 612 17.83 27.86 -17.00
C ARG A 612 17.42 26.39 -17.06
N THR A 613 16.77 25.96 -18.13
CA THR A 613 16.33 24.57 -18.30
C THR A 613 17.50 23.61 -18.46
N GLU A 614 18.54 24.01 -19.19
CA GLU A 614 19.78 23.21 -19.26
C GLU A 614 20.40 23.04 -17.88
N CYS A 615 20.43 24.12 -17.08
CA CYS A 615 21.02 24.10 -15.75
C CYS A 615 20.21 23.28 -14.73
N PHE A 616 18.94 22.99 -15.02
CA PHE A 616 18.09 22.12 -14.20
C PHE A 616 18.31 20.63 -14.49
N LEU A 617 18.91 20.28 -15.64
CA LEU A 617 19.24 18.89 -15.97
C LEU A 617 20.32 18.35 -15.02
N ALA A 618 20.09 17.15 -14.47
CA ALA A 618 21.01 16.49 -13.57
C ALA A 618 22.44 16.36 -14.15
N THR A 619 22.56 16.14 -15.46
CA THR A 619 23.85 16.05 -16.17
C THR A 619 24.67 17.34 -16.14
N GLU A 620 24.03 18.50 -15.97
CA GLU A 620 24.71 19.78 -15.72
C GLU A 620 24.91 20.03 -14.22
N LEU A 621 23.91 19.70 -13.38
CA LEU A 621 24.00 19.86 -11.91
C LEU A 621 25.21 19.11 -11.33
N VAL A 622 25.43 17.86 -11.74
CA VAL A 622 26.54 17.02 -11.24
C VAL A 622 27.92 17.62 -11.52
N LYS A 623 28.07 18.54 -12.47
CA LYS A 623 29.34 19.23 -12.73
C LYS A 623 29.66 20.23 -11.61
N SER A 624 28.64 20.91 -11.08
CA SER A 624 28.77 22.04 -10.14
C SER A 624 28.67 21.65 -8.67
N ILE A 625 28.15 20.46 -8.36
CA ILE A 625 28.08 19.96 -6.98
C ILE A 625 29.49 19.62 -6.48
N THR A 626 29.83 20.15 -5.31
CA THR A 626 31.14 19.98 -4.65
C THR A 626 31.06 19.01 -3.47
N ALA A 627 29.89 18.90 -2.85
CA ALA A 627 29.66 17.98 -1.74
C ALA A 627 29.81 16.50 -2.16
N PRO A 628 30.27 15.61 -1.26
CA PRO A 628 30.37 14.18 -1.53
C PRO A 628 29.01 13.58 -1.87
N THR A 629 28.91 12.93 -3.04
CA THR A 629 27.65 12.40 -3.57
C THR A 629 27.83 10.99 -4.12
N LEU A 630 26.95 10.05 -3.77
CA LEU A 630 26.85 8.74 -4.40
C LEU A 630 25.55 8.69 -5.20
N ILE A 631 25.64 8.47 -6.50
CA ILE A 631 24.45 8.32 -7.35
C ILE A 631 24.03 6.85 -7.36
N VAL A 632 22.78 6.60 -7.02
CA VAL A 632 22.09 5.33 -7.25
C VAL A 632 21.09 5.56 -8.38
N ASN A 633 21.20 4.80 -9.47
CA ASN A 633 20.26 4.94 -10.58
C ASN A 633 20.28 3.68 -11.42
N SER A 634 19.12 3.25 -11.89
CA SER A 634 19.10 2.27 -12.97
C SER A 634 19.58 2.93 -14.26
N ALA A 635 20.40 2.22 -15.04
CA ALA A 635 20.78 2.59 -16.40
C ALA A 635 19.61 2.50 -17.40
N TYR A 636 18.58 1.74 -17.05
CA TYR A 636 17.33 1.55 -17.78
C TYR A 636 16.16 1.97 -16.89
N ASP A 637 16.18 3.21 -16.40
CA ASP A 637 15.13 3.73 -15.51
C ASP A 637 13.74 3.53 -16.13
N SER A 638 12.90 2.74 -15.45
CA SER A 638 11.64 2.27 -16.05
C SER A 638 10.60 3.38 -16.20
N TRP A 639 10.62 4.38 -15.31
CA TRP A 639 9.78 5.56 -15.44
C TRP A 639 10.25 6.40 -16.62
N GLN A 640 11.54 6.70 -16.72
CA GLN A 640 12.04 7.54 -17.81
C GLN A 640 11.84 6.88 -19.18
N ILE A 641 12.04 5.57 -19.29
CA ILE A 641 11.82 4.84 -20.54
C ILE A 641 10.34 4.89 -20.93
N ARG A 642 9.41 4.58 -20.01
CA ARG A 642 7.98 4.58 -20.29
C ARG A 642 7.42 5.97 -20.55
N ASP A 643 7.80 6.97 -19.76
CA ASP A 643 7.14 8.27 -19.78
C ASP A 643 7.86 9.32 -20.66
N THR A 644 9.10 9.05 -21.09
CA THR A 644 9.87 10.01 -21.92
C THR A 644 10.46 9.41 -23.20
N LEU A 645 11.06 8.22 -23.18
CA LEU A 645 11.68 7.63 -24.38
C LEU A 645 10.63 7.00 -25.31
N ALA A 646 9.72 6.21 -24.74
CA ALA A 646 8.68 5.50 -25.45
C ALA A 646 7.30 5.65 -24.78
N PRO A 647 6.77 6.89 -24.63
CA PRO A 647 5.42 7.11 -24.12
C PRO A 647 4.36 6.69 -25.11
N VAL A 648 3.19 6.33 -24.57
CA VAL A 648 2.02 5.95 -25.36
C VAL A 648 1.69 7.08 -26.36
N GLY A 649 1.60 6.73 -27.63
CA GLY A 649 1.37 7.69 -28.72
C GLY A 649 2.64 8.15 -29.46
N SER A 650 3.84 7.84 -28.98
CA SER A 650 5.10 8.09 -29.70
C SER A 650 5.44 7.00 -30.73
N TYR A 651 4.71 5.87 -30.74
CA TYR A 651 4.90 4.73 -31.62
C TYR A 651 3.55 4.18 -32.14
N PRO A 652 3.50 3.52 -33.31
CA PRO A 652 2.27 2.99 -33.87
C PRO A 652 1.78 1.75 -33.11
N GLY A 653 0.46 1.72 -32.85
CA GLY A 653 -0.22 0.60 -32.19
C GLY A 653 0.32 0.32 -30.79
N GLN A 654 0.57 -0.96 -30.49
CA GLN A 654 1.10 -1.42 -29.19
C GLN A 654 2.56 -1.90 -29.27
N SER A 655 3.28 -1.50 -30.33
CA SER A 655 4.62 -2.04 -30.66
C SER A 655 5.62 -1.99 -29.50
N TRP A 656 5.56 -0.95 -28.66
CA TRP A 656 6.44 -0.77 -27.50
C TRP A 656 5.80 -1.05 -26.14
N LEU A 657 4.51 -1.37 -26.08
CA LEU A 657 3.78 -1.50 -24.81
C LEU A 657 4.33 -2.65 -23.95
N ASN A 658 4.56 -3.81 -24.54
CA ASN A 658 5.09 -4.96 -23.79
C ASN A 658 6.54 -4.72 -23.31
N CYS A 659 7.36 -4.08 -24.14
CA CYS A 659 8.76 -3.75 -23.84
C CYS A 659 8.91 -2.69 -22.73
N THR A 660 8.04 -1.67 -22.72
CA THR A 660 8.05 -0.61 -21.69
C THR A 660 7.44 -1.05 -20.36
N ASN A 661 6.64 -2.12 -20.36
CA ASN A 661 6.15 -2.77 -19.15
C ASN A 661 7.17 -3.78 -18.59
N ASP A 662 7.88 -4.48 -19.47
CA ASP A 662 8.89 -5.47 -19.11
C ASP A 662 10.00 -5.48 -20.19
N ILE A 663 11.21 -5.09 -19.78
CA ILE A 663 12.38 -5.05 -20.65
C ILE A 663 12.72 -6.43 -21.26
N GLY A 664 12.33 -7.53 -20.60
CA GLY A 664 12.49 -8.89 -21.10
C GLY A 664 11.65 -9.21 -22.34
N ASN A 665 10.59 -8.43 -22.59
CA ASN A 665 9.73 -8.57 -23.76
C ASN A 665 10.16 -7.68 -24.95
N CYS A 666 11.27 -6.94 -24.81
CA CYS A 666 11.79 -6.13 -25.90
C CYS A 666 12.43 -7.01 -26.99
N ASN A 667 12.07 -6.74 -28.25
CA ASN A 667 12.76 -7.33 -29.40
C ASN A 667 14.14 -6.67 -29.62
N SER A 668 14.96 -7.24 -30.50
CA SER A 668 16.33 -6.77 -30.76
C SER A 668 16.40 -5.28 -31.15
N THR A 669 15.47 -4.79 -31.97
CA THR A 669 15.45 -3.39 -32.41
C THR A 669 15.11 -2.45 -31.25
N GLN A 670 14.22 -2.88 -30.36
CA GLN A 670 13.87 -2.12 -29.17
C GLN A 670 15.04 -2.08 -28.19
N MET A 671 15.73 -3.21 -28.02
CA MET A 671 16.92 -3.28 -27.19
C MET A 671 18.06 -2.39 -27.70
N GLU A 672 18.25 -2.26 -29.02
CA GLU A 672 19.23 -1.31 -29.59
C GLU A 672 18.94 0.14 -29.17
N VAL A 673 17.67 0.55 -29.19
CA VAL A 673 17.25 1.88 -28.74
C VAL A 673 17.47 2.05 -27.23
N LEU A 674 17.11 1.05 -26.41
CA LEU A 674 17.33 1.07 -24.96
C LEU A 674 18.84 1.12 -24.61
N ASN A 675 19.68 0.41 -25.37
CA ASN A 675 21.14 0.48 -25.20
C ASN A 675 21.68 1.86 -25.60
N GLY A 676 21.10 2.48 -26.62
CA GLY A 676 21.34 3.89 -26.95
C GLY A 676 20.99 4.85 -25.81
N PHE A 677 19.85 4.63 -25.16
CA PHE A 677 19.43 5.37 -23.95
C PHE A 677 20.42 5.20 -22.81
N ARG A 678 20.76 3.95 -22.45
CA ARG A 678 21.77 3.64 -21.43
C ARG A 678 23.11 4.29 -21.75
N LYS A 679 23.56 4.26 -23.00
CA LYS A 679 24.83 4.89 -23.41
C LYS A 679 24.81 6.39 -23.12
N LYS A 680 23.72 7.09 -23.48
CA LYS A 680 23.54 8.52 -23.16
C LYS A 680 23.54 8.75 -21.65
N PHE A 681 22.93 7.86 -20.85
CA PHE A 681 22.96 7.92 -19.39
C PHE A 681 24.40 7.86 -18.86
N VAL A 682 25.13 6.81 -19.23
CA VAL A 682 26.50 6.57 -18.78
C VAL A 682 27.44 7.70 -19.19
N ASP A 683 27.28 8.23 -20.41
CA ASP A 683 28.03 9.39 -20.89
C ASP A 683 27.71 10.65 -20.06
N GLY A 684 26.45 10.86 -19.69
CA GLY A 684 26.00 11.98 -18.86
C GLY A 684 26.59 11.99 -17.45
N VAL A 685 26.81 10.81 -16.85
CA VAL A 685 27.42 10.67 -15.51
C VAL A 685 28.94 10.45 -15.55
N LYS A 686 29.55 10.40 -16.74
CA LYS A 686 30.98 10.09 -16.90
C LYS A 686 31.88 11.06 -16.13
N VAL A 687 31.48 12.33 -16.01
CA VAL A 687 32.20 13.37 -15.24
C VAL A 687 32.40 12.99 -13.76
N VAL A 688 31.54 12.12 -13.22
CA VAL A 688 31.63 11.63 -11.83
C VAL A 688 32.81 10.69 -11.63
N LYS A 689 33.27 10.00 -12.68
CA LYS A 689 34.43 9.09 -12.58
C LYS A 689 35.70 9.78 -12.12
N ASP A 690 35.86 11.06 -12.45
CA ASP A 690 37.04 11.84 -12.08
C ASP A 690 36.93 12.53 -10.70
N LYS A 691 35.73 12.51 -10.09
CA LYS A 691 35.49 13.11 -8.77
C LYS A 691 35.89 12.15 -7.65
N LYS A 692 36.85 12.54 -6.81
CA LYS A 692 37.44 11.66 -5.79
C LYS A 692 36.44 11.17 -4.73
N ASP A 693 35.64 12.08 -4.18
CA ASP A 693 34.74 11.80 -3.03
C ASP A 693 33.32 11.42 -3.47
N TRP A 694 33.17 11.06 -4.76
CA TRP A 694 31.90 10.68 -5.35
C TRP A 694 31.85 9.19 -5.62
N GLY A 695 30.64 8.65 -5.62
CA GLY A 695 30.37 7.28 -6.02
C GLY A 695 29.31 7.16 -7.11
N LEU A 696 29.29 5.98 -7.73
CA LEU A 696 28.30 5.52 -8.68
C LEU A 696 27.91 4.09 -8.30
N PHE A 697 26.61 3.83 -8.21
CA PHE A 697 26.03 2.50 -8.22
C PHE A 697 24.95 2.51 -9.30
N ILE A 698 25.35 2.15 -10.51
CA ILE A 698 24.48 2.17 -11.69
C ILE A 698 24.23 0.73 -12.14
N ASP A 699 23.11 0.16 -11.72
CA ASP A 699 22.68 -1.17 -12.13
C ASP A 699 21.98 -1.15 -13.50
N SER A 700 21.84 -2.32 -14.12
CA SER A 700 21.12 -2.48 -15.38
C SER A 700 19.72 -3.10 -15.20
N CYS A 701 19.14 -3.00 -14.01
CA CYS A 701 17.77 -3.44 -13.78
C CYS A 701 16.80 -2.47 -14.41
N PHE A 702 15.68 -2.94 -14.95
CA PHE A 702 14.60 -2.05 -15.30
C PHE A 702 13.92 -1.69 -13.98
N MET A 703 14.13 -0.49 -13.40
CA MET A 703 13.58 -0.10 -12.08
C MET A 703 13.54 1.43 -11.92
N HIS A 704 12.68 1.91 -11.02
CA HIS A 704 12.62 3.31 -10.58
C HIS A 704 12.45 3.34 -9.06
N CYS A 705 13.23 4.16 -8.35
CA CYS A 705 13.35 4.17 -6.89
C CYS A 705 13.84 2.86 -6.27
N GLN A 706 15.10 2.81 -5.87
CA GLN A 706 15.75 1.57 -5.40
C GLN A 706 16.11 1.57 -3.91
N THR A 707 16.20 2.74 -3.29
CA THR A 707 16.67 2.90 -1.90
C THR A 707 15.54 2.82 -0.87
N LYS A 708 14.30 3.16 -1.26
CA LYS A 708 13.13 3.20 -0.36
C LYS A 708 12.50 1.82 -0.13
N TYR A 709 12.69 0.85 -1.03
CA TYR A 709 12.07 -0.47 -0.92
C TYR A 709 13.07 -1.52 -0.44
N SER A 710 12.69 -2.33 0.54
CA SER A 710 13.56 -3.35 1.14
C SER A 710 14.02 -4.40 0.13
N ILE A 711 13.14 -4.72 -0.83
CA ILE A 711 13.40 -5.71 -1.88
C ILE A 711 14.62 -5.33 -2.73
N SER A 712 14.71 -4.08 -3.18
CA SER A 712 15.83 -3.57 -3.99
C SER A 712 16.99 -3.07 -3.14
N TRP A 713 16.75 -2.64 -1.90
CA TRP A 713 17.79 -2.10 -1.01
C TRP A 713 18.78 -3.15 -0.50
N SER A 714 18.30 -4.19 0.19
CA SER A 714 19.15 -5.11 0.96
C SER A 714 18.75 -6.58 0.92
N SER A 715 17.61 -6.91 0.31
CA SER A 715 17.15 -8.30 0.21
C SER A 715 18.03 -9.15 -0.73
N GLN A 716 17.76 -10.45 -0.80
CA GLN A 716 18.37 -11.35 -1.78
C GLN A 716 18.06 -10.99 -3.24
N PHE A 717 17.07 -10.13 -3.49
CA PHE A 717 16.68 -9.62 -4.80
C PHE A 717 17.26 -8.23 -5.10
N SER A 718 18.06 -7.66 -4.18
CA SER A 718 18.75 -6.40 -4.41
C SER A 718 19.74 -6.53 -5.57
N PRO A 719 19.85 -5.53 -6.47
CA PRO A 719 20.89 -5.53 -7.48
C PRO A 719 22.27 -5.65 -6.84
N VAL A 720 23.11 -6.53 -7.38
CA VAL A 720 24.48 -6.76 -6.88
C VAL A 720 25.50 -6.33 -7.92
N LEU A 721 26.33 -5.35 -7.56
CA LEU A 721 27.47 -4.90 -8.35
C LEU A 721 28.75 -5.01 -7.53
N GLY A 722 29.81 -5.56 -8.12
CA GLY A 722 31.08 -5.73 -7.40
C GLY A 722 30.95 -6.53 -6.09
N ASN A 723 30.03 -7.50 -6.05
CA ASN A 723 29.67 -8.28 -4.85
C ASN A 723 29.09 -7.44 -3.68
N MET A 724 28.43 -6.33 -4.00
CA MET A 724 27.75 -5.47 -3.04
C MET A 724 26.31 -5.22 -3.48
N THR A 725 25.36 -5.41 -2.56
CA THR A 725 24.00 -4.88 -2.69
C THR A 725 24.01 -3.36 -2.65
N ILE A 726 22.91 -2.71 -3.01
CA ILE A 726 22.76 -1.25 -2.88
C ILE A 726 23.06 -0.83 -1.43
N ALA A 727 22.44 -1.47 -0.45
CA ALA A 727 22.65 -1.16 0.97
C ALA A 727 24.12 -1.23 1.37
N LYS A 728 24.81 -2.30 0.95
CA LYS A 728 26.23 -2.48 1.25
C LYS A 728 27.10 -1.42 0.58
N ALA A 729 26.85 -1.13 -0.70
CA ALA A 729 27.60 -0.13 -1.45
C ALA A 729 27.44 1.28 -0.86
N VAL A 730 26.21 1.65 -0.49
CA VAL A 730 25.93 2.94 0.16
C VAL A 730 26.58 3.03 1.53
N GLY A 731 26.48 2.00 2.36
CA GLY A 731 27.15 1.96 3.66
C GLY A 731 28.67 2.02 3.54
N ASP A 732 29.25 1.23 2.64
CA ASP A 732 30.70 1.20 2.43
C ASP A 732 31.25 2.53 1.92
N TRP A 733 30.51 3.22 1.05
CA TRP A 733 30.85 4.57 0.59
C TRP A 733 30.67 5.62 1.70
N TYR A 734 29.53 5.60 2.39
CA TYR A 734 29.20 6.63 3.38
C TYR A 734 30.20 6.61 4.55
N PHE A 735 30.46 5.42 5.09
CA PHE A 735 31.38 5.21 6.22
C PHE A 735 32.84 5.01 5.78
N GLU A 736 33.15 5.19 4.50
CA GLU A 736 34.51 5.11 3.94
C GLU A 736 35.18 3.74 4.20
N ARG A 737 34.37 2.68 4.31
CA ARG A 737 34.84 1.30 4.39
C ARG A 737 35.42 0.82 3.05
N SER A 738 34.96 1.40 1.94
CA SER A 738 35.54 1.25 0.61
C SER A 738 36.05 2.59 0.08
N LYS A 739 37.25 2.59 -0.53
CA LYS A 739 37.86 3.79 -1.12
C LYS A 739 37.20 4.23 -2.44
N THR A 740 36.48 3.34 -3.10
CA THR A 740 35.80 3.61 -4.38
C THR A 740 34.57 2.72 -4.52
N VAL A 741 33.40 3.35 -4.65
CA VAL A 741 32.16 2.71 -5.10
C VAL A 741 31.80 3.40 -6.40
N LYS A 742 32.29 2.89 -7.53
CA LYS A 742 32.10 3.48 -8.87
C LYS A 742 31.72 2.38 -9.86
N GLU A 743 30.67 1.66 -9.49
CA GLU A 743 30.16 0.52 -10.24
C GLU A 743 29.14 0.98 -11.27
N ILE A 744 29.33 0.52 -12.51
CA ILE A 744 28.37 0.66 -13.59
C ILE A 744 28.26 -0.72 -14.22
N ASP A 745 27.06 -1.30 -14.18
CA ASP A 745 26.77 -2.63 -14.71
C ASP A 745 26.92 -2.67 -16.24
N CYS A 746 26.99 -3.86 -16.83
CA CYS A 746 27.04 -4.07 -18.28
C CYS A 746 25.68 -3.82 -18.96
N GLU A 747 25.61 -3.88 -20.31
CA GLU A 747 24.33 -3.75 -21.03
C GLU A 747 23.41 -4.93 -20.74
N TYR A 748 22.11 -4.69 -20.57
CA TYR A 748 21.13 -5.73 -20.33
C TYR A 748 21.03 -6.71 -21.51
N PRO A 749 20.85 -8.03 -21.29
CA PRO A 749 20.86 -8.74 -20.00
C PRO A 749 22.25 -9.31 -19.70
N CYS A 750 22.85 -8.96 -18.55
CA CYS A 750 24.22 -9.40 -18.26
C CYS A 750 24.55 -9.72 -16.81
N ASN A 751 23.64 -9.48 -15.85
CA ASN A 751 23.88 -9.77 -14.44
C ASN A 751 23.12 -11.03 -14.01
N PRO A 752 23.75 -12.23 -13.92
CA PRO A 752 23.07 -13.49 -13.64
C PRO A 752 22.65 -13.70 -12.17
N THR A 753 22.84 -12.72 -11.28
CA THR A 753 22.19 -12.72 -9.95
C THR A 753 20.72 -12.25 -10.00
N SER A 754 20.29 -11.86 -11.19
CA SER A 754 18.95 -11.40 -11.51
C SER A 754 18.11 -12.61 -11.98
N LEU A 755 16.86 -12.66 -11.55
CA LEU A 755 15.90 -13.68 -11.92
C LEU A 755 14.72 -13.01 -12.64
N VAL A 756 14.54 -13.41 -13.89
CA VAL A 756 13.35 -13.27 -14.73
C VAL A 756 12.04 -13.61 -13.99
N SER A 757 11.07 -12.70 -14.16
CA SER A 757 9.61 -12.80 -14.05
C SER A 757 8.94 -13.15 -12.70
N ILE A 758 8.46 -12.11 -12.00
CA ILE A 758 7.43 -12.17 -10.95
C ILE A 758 6.35 -11.11 -11.28
N GLU A 759 5.22 -11.52 -11.85
CA GLU A 759 4.31 -10.67 -12.66
C GLU A 759 3.09 -10.04 -11.91
N THR A 760 3.21 -9.12 -10.91
CA THR A 760 2.07 -8.71 -10.00
C THR A 760 1.21 -7.58 -10.54
N THR A 761 -0.09 -7.66 -10.24
CA THR A 761 -1.15 -6.70 -10.52
C THR A 761 -1.11 -5.50 -9.56
N HIS A 762 -0.41 -4.44 -9.99
CA HIS A 762 -0.59 -2.98 -9.80
C HIS A 762 0.81 -2.30 -9.84
N PRO A 763 0.99 -1.18 -10.58
CA PRO A 763 2.06 -1.06 -11.59
C PRO A 763 3.27 -0.19 -11.15
N PRO A 764 4.44 -0.28 -11.83
CA PRO A 764 5.14 -1.46 -12.33
C PRO A 764 6.44 -1.67 -11.52
N HIS A 765 6.53 -2.79 -10.81
CA HIS A 765 7.81 -3.25 -10.28
C HIS A 765 8.46 -4.16 -11.31
N THR A 766 9.38 -3.53 -12.02
CA THR A 766 10.15 -4.04 -13.14
C THR A 766 11.30 -4.91 -12.62
N GLY A 767 11.41 -6.13 -13.13
CA GLY A 767 12.44 -7.09 -12.71
C GLY A 767 13.80 -6.79 -13.33
N CYS A 768 14.87 -7.03 -12.59
CA CYS A 768 16.17 -7.36 -13.15
C CYS A 768 16.06 -8.80 -13.72
N ALA A 769 16.46 -9.04 -14.97
CA ALA A 769 16.34 -10.37 -15.60
C ALA A 769 17.41 -11.35 -15.19
#